data_AF-A0A522PCZ1-F1
#
_entry.id   AF-A0A522PCZ1-F1
#
_cell.length_a   1.000
_cell.length_b   1.000
_cell.length_c   1.000
_cell.angle_alpha   90.00
_cell.angle_beta   90.00
_cell.angle_gamma   90.00
#
_symmetry.space_group_name_H-M   'P 1'
#
loop_
_entity.id
_entity.type
_entity.pdbx_description
1 polymer ?
#
loop_
_entity_poly.entity_id
_entity_poly.type
_entity_poly.pdbx_seq_one_letter_code
_entity_poly.pdbx_strand_id
1 'polypeptide(L)'
;MSLRHTWESVSRRPSMPGSEMLRLENVCAGYKQLPILHDVNLSVGEGEAVAVIGANGAGKTTLLRVIMGQIAATRGEVRFNGRPLTGLSTYHRARLGIGYAPERRELFAEMRVDENLEMGAFDSPASERAARIERIFEIFPKLERLRATPCRLLSGGEQQMVAIARALMGKPRLLLLDEPSTGLAPKVVGELYAALSRFHADGLTILVVEQNARAALQFAQRACVVEDGRMTVSGPAADLLSDTRLVEAYVGLEEAGFPRPVERRSLSADVVVLGGGNAALCAALSARGQGASVLLLEKAPYHLRGGNTRHTRDIRYTHDSASAYTTGRYTEEEFMEDLLRVTGGETNRVLAELTLRESANLPPWMERHGVHWQKPLRGALHLSRTNVFFLGGGKTLINAYYDTAQHMGVDVLYDATARALEIENGTVTAVVADIAGVETRVSCRAVVVATGGFEANRSWLKRYWGDPADNFIIRGTPHNDGITLAALLACGAKPVGDPKGAHAVAVDARSPRYDGGIITRVDAIPFGIVVNKRGRRFYDEGEELWPKRYAIWGRLVAEQPDQTAYAIVDSKVVGRYIPSVFRPLHADSLPALAEQMDVDRAVFLETVERYNRAIVKGGEFKPGELDDCATSDEVVPRKSHWALPIDAPPFKAYPLRPGITFTYLGVTVDEQARVLLHDGTPFNNVYAAGECMSGNILSRGYLAGFGLTIGSVFGRIAGKGAAGHVRV
;
A
#
# COMPACT_ATOMS: atom_id res chain seq x y z
N MET A 1 -37.12 -22.49 -29.57
CA MET A 1 -36.22 -23.43 -30.27
C MET A 1 -35.01 -23.64 -29.34
N SER A 2 -34.91 -24.83 -28.73
CA SER A 2 -33.92 -25.16 -27.69
C SER A 2 -32.53 -25.33 -28.32
N LEU A 3 -31.64 -24.36 -28.13
CA LEU A 3 -30.23 -24.50 -28.48
C LEU A 3 -29.42 -24.83 -27.22
N ARG A 4 -29.23 -26.13 -26.97
CA ARG A 4 -28.22 -26.65 -26.06
C ARG A 4 -26.85 -26.43 -26.72
N HIS A 5 -26.19 -25.31 -26.44
CA HIS A 5 -24.76 -25.15 -26.75
C HIS A 5 -23.96 -25.61 -25.53
N THR A 6 -23.65 -26.90 -25.51
CA THR A 6 -22.56 -27.48 -24.72
C THR A 6 -21.24 -26.85 -25.16
N TRP A 7 -20.32 -26.64 -24.22
CA TRP A 7 -18.93 -26.28 -24.50
C TRP A 7 -18.38 -27.16 -25.63
N GLU A 8 -18.17 -26.61 -26.83
CA GLU A 8 -17.83 -27.41 -28.01
C GLU A 8 -16.62 -28.30 -27.72
N SER A 9 -16.88 -29.60 -27.83
CA SER A 9 -15.90 -30.65 -27.81
C SER A 9 -14.96 -30.44 -29.00
N VAL A 10 -13.77 -29.89 -28.74
CA VAL A 10 -12.59 -30.26 -29.52
C VAL A 10 -12.59 -31.79 -29.57
N SER A 11 -12.33 -32.38 -30.74
CA SER A 11 -12.18 -33.82 -30.92
C SER A 11 -11.17 -34.38 -29.92
N ARG A 12 -11.67 -34.81 -28.76
CA ARG A 12 -10.91 -35.34 -27.64
C ARG A 12 -10.72 -36.82 -27.91
N ARG A 13 -9.48 -37.29 -28.00
CA ARG A 13 -9.23 -38.67 -27.59
C ARG A 13 -9.66 -38.75 -26.12
N PRO A 14 -10.55 -39.65 -25.71
CA PRO A 14 -10.84 -39.81 -24.30
C PRO A 14 -9.54 -40.20 -23.59
N SER A 15 -9.01 -39.30 -22.76
CA SER A 15 -8.05 -39.67 -21.74
C SER A 15 -8.78 -40.61 -20.77
N MET A 16 -8.11 -41.69 -20.38
CA MET A 16 -8.68 -42.71 -19.50
C MET A 16 -9.14 -42.05 -18.18
N PRO A 17 -10.32 -42.43 -17.64
CA PRO A 17 -10.73 -42.02 -16.29
C PRO A 17 -9.59 -42.35 -15.31
N GLY A 18 -9.07 -41.34 -14.62
CA GLY A 18 -7.92 -41.48 -13.71
C GLY A 18 -6.60 -40.87 -14.17
N SER A 19 -6.54 -40.12 -15.29
CA SER A 19 -5.34 -39.34 -15.61
C SER A 19 -5.17 -38.16 -14.65
N GLU A 20 -4.11 -38.22 -13.85
CA GLU A 20 -3.72 -37.20 -12.87
C GLU A 20 -3.43 -35.84 -13.55
N MET A 21 -4.23 -34.82 -13.24
CA MET A 21 -4.09 -33.48 -13.80
C MET A 21 -3.13 -32.61 -13.00
N LEU A 22 -3.19 -32.64 -11.68
CA LEU A 22 -2.26 -31.95 -10.78
C LEU A 22 -1.64 -32.98 -9.84
N ARG A 23 -0.32 -32.90 -9.64
CA ARG A 23 0.40 -33.72 -8.65
C ARG A 23 1.40 -32.86 -7.89
N LEU A 24 1.36 -32.97 -6.58
CA LEU A 24 2.35 -32.45 -5.65
C LEU A 24 2.97 -33.65 -4.94
N GLU A 25 4.29 -33.77 -4.99
CA GLU A 25 5.03 -34.85 -4.33
C GLU A 25 6.05 -34.28 -3.36
N ASN A 26 5.91 -34.64 -2.09
CA ASN A 26 6.80 -34.26 -0.99
C ASN A 26 7.14 -32.76 -0.98
N VAL A 27 6.14 -31.93 -1.29
CA VAL A 27 6.32 -30.49 -1.45
C VAL A 27 6.56 -29.86 -0.09
N CYS A 28 7.75 -29.29 0.08
CA CYS A 28 8.03 -28.34 1.15
C CYS A 28 8.15 -26.96 0.55
N ALA A 29 7.49 -25.99 1.15
CA ALA A 29 7.48 -24.62 0.67
C ALA A 29 7.09 -23.67 1.79
N GLY A 30 7.44 -22.40 1.62
CA GLY A 30 7.09 -21.39 2.60
C GLY A 30 7.73 -20.06 2.26
N TYR A 31 7.66 -19.13 3.21
CA TYR A 31 8.19 -17.80 3.04
C TYR A 31 9.63 -17.78 3.56
N LYS A 32 10.60 -17.92 2.64
CA LYS A 32 12.04 -17.97 2.95
C LYS A 32 12.39 -19.10 3.94
N GLN A 33 12.96 -18.77 5.11
CA GLN A 33 13.34 -19.73 6.16
C GLN A 33 12.15 -20.29 6.95
N LEU A 34 10.93 -19.79 6.73
CA LEU A 34 9.74 -20.30 7.39
C LEU A 34 9.04 -21.32 6.48
N PRO A 35 9.34 -22.64 6.61
CA PRO A 35 8.56 -23.66 5.93
C PRO A 35 7.13 -23.64 6.50
N ILE A 36 6.17 -23.45 5.59
CA ILE A 36 4.75 -23.50 5.91
C ILE A 36 4.17 -24.83 5.49
N LEU A 37 4.59 -25.39 4.35
CA LEU A 37 4.20 -26.71 3.86
C LEU A 37 5.32 -27.70 4.13
N HIS A 38 4.95 -28.89 4.60
CA HIS A 38 5.88 -29.93 5.01
C HIS A 38 5.47 -31.27 4.38
N ASP A 39 6.27 -31.75 3.41
CA ASP A 39 6.08 -33.04 2.74
C ASP A 39 4.66 -33.22 2.19
N VAL A 40 4.10 -32.16 1.61
CA VAL A 40 2.73 -32.17 1.10
C VAL A 40 2.65 -33.06 -0.13
N ASN A 41 1.76 -34.04 -0.06
CA ASN A 41 1.38 -34.92 -1.15
C ASN A 41 -0.09 -34.67 -1.50
N LEU A 42 -0.36 -34.28 -2.74
CA LEU A 42 -1.72 -34.00 -3.23
C LEU A 42 -1.80 -34.33 -4.71
N SER A 43 -2.79 -35.13 -5.09
CA SER A 43 -3.18 -35.34 -6.49
C SER A 43 -4.54 -34.73 -6.75
N VAL A 44 -4.82 -34.34 -7.99
CA VAL A 44 -6.16 -33.96 -8.48
C VAL A 44 -6.33 -34.56 -9.88
N GLY A 45 -7.34 -35.40 -10.06
CA GLY A 45 -7.70 -36.01 -11.34
C GLY A 45 -8.35 -35.02 -12.30
N GLU A 46 -8.27 -35.30 -13.61
CA GLU A 46 -9.02 -34.53 -14.61
C GLU A 46 -10.53 -34.64 -14.36
N GLY A 47 -11.21 -33.48 -14.29
CA GLY A 47 -12.63 -33.40 -13.98
C GLY A 47 -12.98 -33.78 -12.54
N GLU A 48 -12.02 -33.77 -11.60
CA GLU A 48 -12.25 -33.95 -10.16
C GLU A 48 -12.44 -32.58 -9.47
N ALA A 49 -13.33 -32.50 -8.47
CA ALA A 49 -13.38 -31.42 -7.50
C ALA A 49 -12.82 -31.91 -6.16
N VAL A 50 -11.72 -31.29 -5.72
CA VAL A 50 -11.02 -31.63 -4.48
C VAL A 50 -11.07 -30.43 -3.53
N ALA A 51 -11.44 -30.68 -2.28
CA ALA A 51 -11.38 -29.68 -1.22
C ALA A 51 -10.13 -29.87 -0.34
N VAL A 52 -9.47 -28.78 0.06
CA VAL A 52 -8.47 -28.78 1.12
C VAL A 52 -8.98 -27.92 2.27
N ILE A 53 -9.21 -28.55 3.41
CA ILE A 53 -9.86 -27.94 4.56
C ILE A 53 -8.85 -27.83 5.69
N GLY A 54 -8.93 -26.77 6.48
CA GLY A 54 -8.08 -26.58 7.64
C GLY A 54 -8.31 -25.23 8.30
N ALA A 55 -7.79 -25.08 9.51
CA ALA A 55 -7.87 -23.83 10.25
C ALA A 55 -7.14 -22.67 9.54
N ASN A 56 -7.39 -21.44 10.00
CA ASN A 56 -6.63 -20.28 9.53
C ASN A 56 -5.16 -20.44 9.92
N GLY A 57 -4.26 -20.11 8.98
CA GLY A 57 -2.82 -20.33 9.15
C GLY A 57 -2.30 -21.73 8.82
N ALA A 58 -3.17 -22.72 8.52
CA ALA A 58 -2.74 -24.11 8.27
C ALA A 58 -1.93 -24.34 6.97
N GLY A 59 -1.75 -23.31 6.13
CA GLY A 59 -0.99 -23.39 4.87
C GLY A 59 -1.83 -23.53 3.60
N LYS A 60 -3.17 -23.43 3.69
CA LYS A 60 -4.12 -23.49 2.57
C LYS A 60 -3.79 -22.54 1.40
N THR A 61 -3.71 -21.23 1.68
CA THR A 61 -3.34 -20.23 0.67
C THR A 61 -1.90 -20.43 0.17
N THR A 62 -0.98 -20.82 1.05
CA THR A 62 0.41 -21.12 0.65
C THR A 62 0.48 -22.25 -0.37
N LEU A 63 -0.33 -23.31 -0.20
CA LEU A 63 -0.46 -24.41 -1.16
C LEU A 63 -0.84 -23.91 -2.56
N LEU A 64 -1.88 -23.07 -2.65
CA LEU A 64 -2.30 -22.50 -3.94
C LEU A 64 -1.23 -21.58 -4.54
N ARG A 65 -0.57 -20.76 -3.72
CA ARG A 65 0.53 -19.88 -4.15
C ARG A 65 1.72 -20.68 -4.69
N VAL A 66 2.00 -21.86 -4.15
CA VAL A 66 3.04 -22.77 -4.67
C VAL A 66 2.64 -23.36 -6.02
N ILE A 67 1.39 -23.77 -6.17
CA ILE A 67 0.86 -24.27 -7.46
C ILE A 67 0.93 -23.16 -8.53
N MET A 68 0.66 -21.91 -8.15
CA MET A 68 0.74 -20.73 -9.04
C MET A 68 2.15 -20.17 -9.21
N GLY A 69 3.17 -20.75 -8.58
CA GLY A 69 4.56 -20.30 -8.69
C GLY A 69 4.84 -18.93 -8.07
N GLN A 70 3.94 -18.45 -7.20
CA GLN A 70 4.14 -17.24 -6.39
C GLN A 70 5.04 -17.51 -5.19
N ILE A 71 5.12 -18.77 -4.76
CA ILE A 71 6.07 -19.28 -3.77
C ILE A 71 6.79 -20.48 -4.39
N ALA A 72 8.12 -20.47 -4.35
CA ALA A 72 8.90 -21.60 -4.84
C ALA A 72 8.87 -22.75 -3.83
N ALA A 73 8.68 -23.98 -4.32
CA ALA A 73 8.93 -25.17 -3.52
C ALA A 73 10.43 -25.26 -3.24
N THR A 74 10.80 -25.42 -1.96
CA THR A 74 12.19 -25.65 -1.53
C THR A 74 12.59 -27.10 -1.66
N ARG A 75 11.61 -28.02 -1.60
CA ARG A 75 11.75 -29.46 -1.87
C ARG A 75 10.48 -29.99 -2.51
N GLY A 76 10.61 -31.12 -3.21
CA GLY A 76 9.50 -31.78 -3.88
C GLY A 76 9.23 -31.22 -5.27
N GLU A 77 8.16 -31.71 -5.89
CA GLU A 77 7.81 -31.34 -7.26
C GLU A 77 6.31 -31.05 -7.40
N VAL A 78 5.99 -30.05 -8.24
CA VAL A 78 4.61 -29.77 -8.67
C VAL A 78 4.52 -30.04 -10.17
N ARG A 79 3.60 -30.91 -10.58
CA ARG A 79 3.34 -31.25 -11.99
C ARG A 79 1.90 -30.94 -12.37
N PHE A 80 1.72 -30.50 -13.62
CA PHE A 80 0.40 -30.28 -14.22
C PHE A 80 0.33 -30.95 -15.59
N ASN A 81 -0.62 -31.86 -15.78
CA ASN A 81 -0.70 -32.76 -16.94
C ASN A 81 0.64 -33.45 -17.25
N GLY A 82 1.29 -33.98 -16.20
CA GLY A 82 2.62 -34.61 -16.28
C GLY A 82 3.79 -33.64 -16.45
N ARG A 83 3.56 -32.37 -16.79
CA ARG A 83 4.60 -31.36 -16.99
C ARG A 83 5.06 -30.76 -15.66
N PRO A 84 6.37 -30.73 -15.35
CA PRO A 84 6.90 -29.99 -14.21
C PRO A 84 6.56 -28.50 -14.30
N LEU A 85 6.07 -27.92 -13.21
CA LEU A 85 5.80 -26.49 -13.12
C LEU A 85 6.97 -25.70 -12.52
N THR A 86 7.93 -26.36 -11.88
CA THR A 86 9.11 -25.74 -11.24
C THR A 86 9.81 -24.76 -12.18
N GLY A 87 10.11 -23.54 -11.69
CA GLY A 87 10.75 -22.48 -12.47
C GLY A 87 9.83 -21.70 -13.43
N LEU A 88 8.59 -22.16 -13.69
CA LEU A 88 7.63 -21.40 -14.50
C LEU A 88 7.01 -20.26 -13.68
N SER A 89 6.98 -19.07 -14.27
CA SER A 89 6.29 -17.89 -13.74
C SER A 89 4.77 -18.08 -13.73
N THR A 90 4.08 -17.32 -12.88
CA THR A 90 2.61 -17.36 -12.73
C THR A 90 1.86 -17.19 -14.05
N TYR A 91 2.27 -16.27 -14.92
CA TYR A 91 1.61 -16.05 -16.21
C TYR A 91 1.80 -17.23 -17.19
N HIS A 92 2.94 -17.92 -17.13
CA HIS A 92 3.15 -19.13 -17.92
C HIS A 92 2.25 -20.27 -17.42
N ARG A 93 2.11 -20.42 -16.10
CA ARG A 93 1.21 -21.41 -15.50
C ARG A 93 -0.25 -21.13 -15.83
N ALA A 94 -0.67 -19.87 -15.84
CA ALA A 94 -2.00 -19.46 -16.29
C ALA A 94 -2.25 -19.85 -17.75
N ARG A 95 -1.30 -19.61 -18.65
CA ARG A 95 -1.38 -20.01 -20.07
C ARG A 95 -1.41 -21.52 -20.30
N LEU A 96 -0.94 -22.33 -19.35
CA LEU A 96 -1.10 -23.79 -19.39
C LEU A 96 -2.55 -24.22 -19.09
N GLY A 97 -3.40 -23.30 -18.64
CA GLY A 97 -4.79 -23.56 -18.29
C GLY A 97 -5.04 -23.69 -16.78
N ILE A 98 -4.23 -23.04 -15.94
CA ILE A 98 -4.48 -22.97 -14.49
C ILE A 98 -5.09 -21.60 -14.16
N GLY A 99 -6.38 -21.58 -13.80
CA GLY A 99 -7.08 -20.39 -13.31
C GLY A 99 -6.94 -20.28 -11.80
N TYR A 100 -6.84 -19.06 -11.27
CA TYR A 100 -6.76 -18.81 -9.82
C TYR A 100 -7.68 -17.65 -9.43
N ALA A 101 -8.55 -17.90 -8.46
CA ALA A 101 -9.37 -16.89 -7.80
C ALA A 101 -8.90 -16.72 -6.35
N PRO A 102 -8.26 -15.58 -6.00
CA PRO A 102 -7.71 -15.34 -4.66
C PRO A 102 -8.80 -14.94 -3.66
N GLU A 103 -8.53 -15.14 -2.36
CA GLU A 103 -9.42 -14.81 -1.23
C GLU A 103 -9.80 -13.32 -1.25
N ARG A 104 -8.80 -12.44 -1.41
CA ARG A 104 -9.00 -10.99 -1.45
C ARG A 104 -9.54 -10.46 -2.77
N ARG A 105 -9.98 -11.35 -3.68
CA ARG A 105 -10.63 -11.09 -4.98
C ARG A 105 -9.75 -10.40 -6.03
N GLU A 106 -8.87 -9.50 -5.59
CA GLU A 106 -7.89 -8.76 -6.38
C GLU A 106 -8.52 -8.13 -7.64
N LEU A 107 -9.70 -7.54 -7.51
CA LEU A 107 -10.41 -6.88 -8.61
C LEU A 107 -9.81 -5.49 -8.90
N PHE A 108 -9.91 -5.07 -10.16
CA PHE A 108 -9.67 -3.68 -10.53
C PHE A 108 -10.91 -2.87 -10.12
N ALA A 109 -10.86 -2.31 -8.91
CA ALA A 109 -12.03 -1.75 -8.23
C ALA A 109 -12.73 -0.62 -9.02
N GLU A 110 -11.96 0.18 -9.77
CA GLU A 110 -12.50 1.28 -10.59
C GLU A 110 -13.02 0.83 -11.96
N MET A 111 -12.64 -0.36 -12.43
CA MET A 111 -13.15 -0.93 -13.68
C MET A 111 -14.56 -1.50 -13.46
N ARG A 112 -15.37 -1.46 -14.52
CA ARG A 112 -16.68 -2.11 -14.57
C ARG A 112 -16.55 -3.63 -14.50
N VAL A 113 -17.68 -4.32 -14.28
CA VAL A 113 -17.72 -5.79 -14.26
C VAL A 113 -17.24 -6.37 -15.59
N ASP A 114 -17.76 -5.88 -16.72
CA ASP A 114 -17.33 -6.33 -18.06
C ASP A 114 -15.83 -6.12 -18.28
N GLU A 115 -15.31 -4.93 -17.96
CA GLU A 115 -13.88 -4.61 -18.08
C GLU A 115 -13.01 -5.55 -17.22
N ASN A 116 -13.46 -5.88 -16.00
CA ASN A 116 -12.76 -6.87 -15.16
C ASN A 116 -12.75 -8.27 -15.78
N LEU A 117 -13.86 -8.70 -16.38
CA LEU A 117 -13.94 -9.99 -17.08
C LEU A 117 -13.04 -10.01 -18.31
N GLU A 118 -12.99 -8.90 -19.06
CA GLU A 118 -12.13 -8.78 -20.23
C GLU A 118 -10.65 -8.98 -19.90
N MET A 119 -10.20 -8.49 -18.73
CA MET A 119 -8.83 -8.71 -18.27
C MET A 119 -8.47 -10.19 -18.08
N GLY A 120 -9.46 -11.06 -17.81
CA GLY A 120 -9.25 -12.50 -17.69
C GLY A 120 -9.05 -13.23 -19.03
N ALA A 121 -9.33 -12.57 -20.15
CA ALA A 121 -9.14 -13.08 -21.52
C ALA A 121 -8.48 -12.03 -22.43
N PHE A 122 -7.57 -11.22 -21.87
CA PHE A 122 -6.98 -10.08 -22.59
C PHE A 122 -6.17 -10.51 -23.83
N ASP A 123 -5.62 -11.73 -23.82
CA ASP A 123 -4.84 -12.33 -24.91
C ASP A 123 -5.69 -13.08 -25.95
N SER A 124 -7.01 -13.14 -25.74
CA SER A 124 -7.95 -13.81 -26.64
C SER A 124 -8.55 -12.81 -27.67
N PRO A 125 -8.91 -13.26 -28.88
CA PRO A 125 -9.60 -12.42 -29.88
C PRO A 125 -10.88 -11.80 -29.33
N ALA A 126 -11.22 -10.59 -29.78
CA ALA A 126 -12.36 -9.83 -29.26
C ALA A 126 -13.71 -10.57 -29.38
N SER A 127 -13.93 -11.27 -30.50
CA SER A 127 -15.15 -12.08 -30.72
C SER A 127 -15.26 -13.25 -29.74
N GLU A 128 -14.13 -13.93 -29.48
CA GLU A 128 -14.08 -15.03 -28.53
C GLU A 128 -14.26 -14.54 -27.10
N ARG A 129 -13.64 -13.42 -26.74
CA ARG A 129 -13.81 -12.78 -25.44
C ARG A 129 -15.26 -12.38 -25.19
N ALA A 130 -15.92 -11.76 -26.16
CA ALA A 130 -17.34 -11.42 -26.06
C ALA A 130 -18.22 -12.67 -25.83
N ALA A 131 -18.01 -13.74 -26.61
CA ALA A 131 -18.75 -14.99 -26.43
C ALA A 131 -18.53 -15.62 -25.04
N ARG A 132 -17.31 -15.56 -24.51
CA ARG A 132 -17.00 -16.03 -23.15
C ARG A 132 -17.70 -15.18 -22.08
N ILE A 133 -17.78 -13.86 -22.25
CA ILE A 133 -18.49 -12.97 -21.32
C ILE A 133 -20.00 -13.30 -21.29
N GLU A 134 -20.62 -13.49 -22.45
CA GLU A 134 -22.04 -13.83 -22.51
C GLU A 134 -22.31 -15.18 -21.80
N ARG A 135 -21.43 -16.18 -21.99
CA ARG A 135 -21.48 -17.45 -21.24
C ARG A 135 -21.36 -17.24 -19.72
N ILE A 136 -20.46 -16.36 -19.28
CA ILE A 136 -20.33 -16.02 -17.85
C ILE A 136 -21.65 -15.43 -17.32
N PHE A 137 -22.32 -14.58 -18.09
CA PHE A 137 -23.60 -14.00 -17.71
C PHE A 137 -24.75 -15.02 -17.69
N GLU A 138 -24.77 -16.02 -18.57
CA GLU A 138 -25.73 -17.14 -18.46
C GLU A 138 -25.61 -17.89 -17.11
N ILE A 139 -24.38 -18.01 -16.59
CA ILE A 139 -24.08 -18.79 -15.38
C ILE A 139 -24.19 -17.93 -14.12
N PHE A 140 -23.75 -16.67 -14.21
CA PHE A 140 -23.89 -15.64 -13.20
C PHE A 140 -24.83 -14.52 -13.71
N PRO A 141 -26.15 -14.77 -13.82
CA PRO A 141 -27.11 -13.80 -14.38
C PRO A 141 -27.18 -12.51 -13.56
N LYS A 142 -26.75 -12.57 -12.30
CA LYS A 142 -26.60 -11.39 -11.45
C LYS A 142 -25.54 -10.42 -11.98
N LEU A 143 -24.44 -10.93 -12.54
CA LEU A 143 -23.36 -10.11 -13.09
C LEU A 143 -23.77 -9.40 -14.38
N GLU A 144 -24.68 -9.97 -15.17
CA GLU A 144 -25.22 -9.35 -16.38
C GLU A 144 -25.89 -8.01 -16.07
N ARG A 145 -26.74 -8.00 -15.03
CA ARG A 145 -27.42 -6.78 -14.55
C ARG A 145 -26.45 -5.74 -14.03
N LEU A 146 -25.27 -6.17 -13.60
CA LEU A 146 -24.21 -5.35 -13.03
C LEU A 146 -23.09 -5.07 -14.03
N ARG A 147 -23.25 -5.45 -15.31
CA ARG A 147 -22.22 -5.37 -16.36
C ARG A 147 -21.49 -4.03 -16.40
N ALA A 148 -22.25 -2.94 -16.37
CA ALA A 148 -21.72 -1.57 -16.43
C ALA A 148 -21.38 -0.96 -15.06
N THR A 149 -21.47 -1.73 -13.97
CA THR A 149 -21.25 -1.25 -12.61
C THR A 149 -19.76 -1.35 -12.26
N PRO A 150 -19.11 -0.29 -11.76
CA PRO A 150 -17.76 -0.36 -11.19
C PRO A 150 -17.67 -1.39 -10.05
N CYS A 151 -16.63 -2.23 -10.06
CA CYS A 151 -16.47 -3.32 -9.08
C CYS A 151 -16.44 -2.85 -7.61
N ARG A 152 -16.01 -1.62 -7.34
CA ARG A 152 -16.03 -1.02 -5.99
C ARG A 152 -17.43 -0.83 -5.40
N LEU A 153 -18.47 -0.76 -6.23
CA LEU A 153 -19.85 -0.57 -5.79
C LEU A 153 -20.57 -1.90 -5.50
N LEU A 154 -19.94 -3.02 -5.86
CA LEU A 154 -20.48 -4.35 -5.66
C LEU A 154 -20.38 -4.77 -4.19
N SER A 155 -21.38 -5.51 -3.72
CA SER A 155 -21.30 -6.22 -2.44
C SER A 155 -20.16 -7.25 -2.45
N GLY A 156 -19.70 -7.68 -1.27
CA GLY A 156 -18.60 -8.64 -1.17
C GLY A 156 -18.85 -9.95 -1.93
N GLY A 157 -20.10 -10.45 -1.90
CA GLY A 157 -20.50 -11.64 -2.67
C GLY A 157 -20.48 -11.43 -4.18
N GLU A 158 -20.92 -10.28 -4.66
CA GLU A 158 -20.85 -9.94 -6.08
C GLU A 158 -19.40 -9.79 -6.55
N GLN A 159 -18.54 -9.15 -5.75
CA GLN A 159 -17.11 -9.07 -6.05
C GLN A 159 -16.48 -10.48 -6.12
N GLN A 160 -16.87 -11.39 -5.23
CA GLN A 160 -16.40 -12.77 -5.29
C GLN A 160 -16.80 -13.48 -6.59
N MET A 161 -18.06 -13.32 -7.00
CA MET A 161 -18.54 -13.86 -8.29
C MET A 161 -17.73 -13.30 -9.47
N VAL A 162 -17.43 -12.00 -9.47
CA VAL A 162 -16.60 -11.38 -10.53
C VAL A 162 -15.18 -11.94 -10.52
N ALA A 163 -14.56 -12.15 -9.35
CA ALA A 163 -13.20 -12.68 -9.25
C ALA A 163 -13.09 -14.10 -9.84
N ILE A 164 -14.07 -14.95 -9.52
CA ILE A 164 -14.16 -16.32 -10.04
C ILE A 164 -14.49 -16.31 -11.54
N ALA A 165 -15.46 -15.49 -11.95
CA ALA A 165 -15.80 -15.32 -13.36
C ALA A 165 -14.60 -14.84 -14.19
N ARG A 166 -13.80 -13.90 -13.69
CA ARG A 166 -12.56 -13.44 -14.34
C ARG A 166 -11.53 -14.57 -14.46
N ALA A 167 -11.38 -15.43 -13.46
CA ALA A 167 -10.48 -16.58 -13.56
C ALA A 167 -10.94 -17.59 -14.63
N LEU A 168 -12.25 -17.77 -14.77
CA LEU A 168 -12.87 -18.64 -15.78
C LEU A 168 -12.74 -18.11 -17.21
N MET A 169 -12.63 -16.79 -17.38
CA MET A 169 -12.44 -16.16 -18.70
C MET A 169 -11.20 -16.69 -19.43
N GLY A 170 -10.17 -17.15 -18.72
CA GLY A 170 -8.97 -17.76 -19.29
C GLY A 170 -9.15 -19.18 -19.85
N LYS A 171 -10.39 -19.73 -19.86
CA LYS A 171 -10.69 -21.14 -20.19
C LYS A 171 -9.79 -22.14 -19.45
N PRO A 172 -9.72 -22.07 -18.10
CA PRO A 172 -8.86 -22.97 -17.34
C PRO A 172 -9.30 -24.43 -17.49
N ARG A 173 -8.33 -25.34 -17.44
CA ARG A 173 -8.55 -26.79 -17.24
C ARG A 173 -8.59 -27.14 -15.76
N LEU A 174 -7.87 -26.37 -14.93
CA LEU A 174 -7.87 -26.45 -13.47
C LEU A 174 -8.17 -25.07 -12.90
N LEU A 175 -9.21 -24.98 -12.08
CA LEU A 175 -9.55 -23.77 -11.33
C LEU A 175 -9.17 -23.93 -9.86
N LEU A 176 -8.32 -23.04 -9.38
CA LEU A 176 -7.91 -22.92 -8.00
C LEU A 176 -8.77 -21.84 -7.31
N LEU A 177 -9.41 -22.19 -6.20
CA LEU A 177 -10.28 -21.30 -5.44
C LEU A 177 -9.74 -21.14 -4.01
N ASP A 178 -9.46 -19.91 -3.62
CA ASP A 178 -8.92 -19.55 -2.31
C ASP A 178 -10.01 -18.95 -1.42
N GLU A 179 -10.49 -19.76 -0.47
CA GLU A 179 -11.52 -19.40 0.50
C GLU A 179 -12.73 -18.65 -0.11
N PRO A 180 -13.36 -19.22 -1.15
CA PRO A 180 -14.37 -18.53 -1.93
C PRO A 180 -15.64 -18.17 -1.14
N SER A 181 -15.90 -18.80 0.01
CA SER A 181 -17.08 -18.52 0.85
C SER A 181 -16.84 -17.52 1.99
N THR A 182 -15.59 -17.11 2.23
CA THR A 182 -15.24 -16.28 3.40
C THR A 182 -15.95 -14.93 3.41
N GLY A 183 -16.63 -14.64 4.54
CA GLY A 183 -17.37 -13.39 4.76
C GLY A 183 -18.66 -13.24 3.94
N LEU A 184 -19.16 -14.31 3.31
CA LEU A 184 -20.39 -14.28 2.52
C LEU A 184 -21.61 -14.79 3.31
N ALA A 185 -22.78 -14.21 3.04
CA ALA A 185 -24.03 -14.70 3.61
C ALA A 185 -24.35 -16.13 3.11
N PRO A 186 -24.96 -17.02 3.92
CA PRO A 186 -25.20 -18.43 3.56
C PRO A 186 -25.90 -18.63 2.21
N LYS A 187 -26.87 -17.77 1.88
CA LYS A 187 -27.55 -17.81 0.58
C LYS A 187 -26.58 -17.60 -0.59
N VAL A 188 -25.64 -16.67 -0.45
CA VAL A 188 -24.64 -16.35 -1.48
C VAL A 188 -23.64 -17.50 -1.63
N VAL A 189 -23.27 -18.15 -0.52
CA VAL A 189 -22.41 -19.35 -0.54
C VAL A 189 -23.10 -20.48 -1.34
N GLY A 190 -24.39 -20.72 -1.10
CA GLY A 190 -25.17 -21.70 -1.86
C GLY A 190 -25.26 -21.38 -3.36
N GLU A 191 -25.53 -20.11 -3.71
CA GLU A 191 -25.52 -19.64 -5.10
C GLU A 191 -24.16 -19.84 -5.78
N LEU A 192 -23.07 -19.57 -5.05
CA LEU A 192 -21.71 -19.72 -5.55
C LEU A 192 -21.36 -21.18 -5.86
N TYR A 193 -21.57 -22.10 -4.91
CA TYR A 193 -21.27 -23.51 -5.11
C TYR A 193 -22.18 -24.19 -6.14
N ALA A 194 -23.43 -23.72 -6.28
CA ALA A 194 -24.30 -24.16 -7.37
C ALA A 194 -23.74 -23.77 -8.75
N ALA A 195 -23.18 -22.56 -8.89
CA ALA A 195 -22.52 -22.13 -10.12
C ALA A 195 -21.24 -22.94 -10.40
N LEU A 196 -20.41 -23.17 -9.38
CA LEU A 196 -19.20 -24.00 -9.50
C LEU A 196 -19.53 -25.44 -9.90
N SER A 197 -20.62 -26.00 -9.38
CA SER A 197 -21.09 -27.35 -9.72
C SER A 197 -21.47 -27.48 -11.19
N ARG A 198 -21.99 -26.41 -11.81
CA ARG A 198 -22.29 -26.38 -13.26
C ARG A 198 -21.01 -26.44 -14.10
N PHE A 199 -20.00 -25.64 -13.76
CA PHE A 199 -18.71 -25.69 -14.47
C PHE A 199 -18.02 -27.04 -14.30
N HIS A 200 -18.10 -27.61 -13.11
CA HIS A 200 -17.57 -28.92 -12.83
C HIS A 200 -18.27 -30.02 -13.65
N ALA A 201 -19.60 -29.98 -13.75
CA ALA A 201 -20.37 -30.90 -14.60
C ALA A 201 -20.02 -30.77 -16.09
N ASP A 202 -19.59 -29.59 -16.54
CA ASP A 202 -19.05 -29.35 -17.89
C ASP A 202 -17.59 -29.83 -18.06
N GLY A 203 -17.00 -30.45 -17.04
CA GLY A 203 -15.68 -31.08 -17.06
C GLY A 203 -14.53 -30.24 -16.52
N LEU A 204 -14.81 -29.13 -15.81
CA LEU A 204 -13.78 -28.33 -15.15
C LEU A 204 -13.23 -29.05 -13.90
N THR A 205 -11.91 -29.20 -13.82
CA THR A 205 -11.23 -29.65 -12.60
C THR A 205 -11.15 -28.49 -11.60
N ILE A 206 -11.48 -28.74 -10.34
CA ILE A 206 -11.51 -27.70 -9.30
C ILE A 206 -10.72 -28.15 -8.08
N LEU A 207 -9.80 -27.29 -7.62
CA LEU A 207 -9.17 -27.42 -6.31
C LEU A 207 -9.60 -26.21 -5.48
N VAL A 208 -10.38 -26.45 -4.43
CA VAL A 208 -10.86 -25.41 -3.53
C VAL A 208 -10.17 -25.57 -2.18
N VAL A 209 -9.60 -24.50 -1.66
CA VAL A 209 -9.19 -24.45 -0.25
C VAL A 209 -10.23 -23.65 0.52
N GLU A 210 -10.63 -24.16 1.69
CA GLU A 210 -11.78 -23.61 2.42
C GLU A 210 -11.61 -23.69 3.93
N GLN A 211 -12.18 -22.70 4.62
CA GLN A 211 -12.42 -22.76 6.06
C GLN A 211 -13.83 -23.30 6.34
N ASN A 212 -14.81 -23.02 5.47
CA ASN A 212 -16.16 -23.56 5.60
C ASN A 212 -16.19 -25.03 5.17
N ALA A 213 -15.76 -25.91 6.08
CA ALA A 213 -15.62 -27.33 5.84
C ALA A 213 -16.90 -27.96 5.30
N ARG A 214 -18.07 -27.58 5.85
CA ARG A 214 -19.36 -28.14 5.45
C ARG A 214 -19.69 -27.84 3.98
N ALA A 215 -19.54 -26.58 3.56
CA ALA A 215 -19.84 -26.18 2.19
C ALA A 215 -18.86 -26.84 1.20
N ALA A 216 -17.57 -26.91 1.55
CA ALA A 216 -16.54 -27.54 0.73
C ALA A 216 -16.77 -29.06 0.56
N LEU A 217 -17.10 -29.76 1.66
CA LEU A 217 -17.36 -31.20 1.66
C LEU A 217 -18.65 -31.58 0.91
N GLN A 218 -19.67 -30.72 0.93
CA GLN A 218 -20.89 -30.92 0.14
C GLN A 218 -20.66 -30.77 -1.37
N PHE A 219 -19.63 -30.02 -1.75
CA PHE A 219 -19.32 -29.72 -3.15
C PHE A 219 -18.30 -30.68 -3.78
N ALA A 220 -17.24 -31.04 -3.05
CA ALA A 220 -16.13 -31.83 -3.58
C ALA A 220 -16.44 -33.34 -3.61
N GLN A 221 -15.81 -34.10 -4.51
CA GLN A 221 -15.84 -35.57 -4.44
C GLN A 221 -14.88 -36.11 -3.38
N ARG A 222 -13.73 -35.45 -3.23
CA ARG A 222 -12.67 -35.84 -2.29
C ARG A 222 -12.22 -34.63 -1.51
N ALA A 223 -11.82 -34.85 -0.26
CA ALA A 223 -11.25 -33.79 0.55
C ALA A 223 -9.97 -34.24 1.26
N CYS A 224 -9.11 -33.27 1.51
CA CYS A 224 -7.90 -33.41 2.31
C CYS A 224 -7.97 -32.43 3.47
N VAL A 225 -7.48 -32.83 4.65
CA VAL A 225 -7.28 -31.94 5.79
C VAL A 225 -5.82 -31.54 5.84
N VAL A 226 -5.58 -30.24 5.95
CA VAL A 226 -4.26 -29.66 6.18
C VAL A 226 -4.18 -29.12 7.60
N GLU A 227 -3.19 -29.60 8.35
CA GLU A 227 -2.87 -29.18 9.72
C GLU A 227 -1.37 -28.91 9.80
N ASP A 228 -1.00 -27.73 10.30
CA ASP A 228 0.39 -27.28 10.43
C ASP A 228 1.25 -27.52 9.18
N GLY A 229 0.65 -27.34 7.99
CA GLY A 229 1.34 -27.51 6.72
C GLY A 229 1.48 -28.94 6.20
N ARG A 230 0.89 -29.94 6.87
CA ARG A 230 0.91 -31.35 6.47
C ARG A 230 -0.48 -31.81 6.08
N MET A 231 -0.55 -32.70 5.09
CA MET A 231 -1.80 -33.39 4.75
C MET A 231 -2.01 -34.53 5.74
N THR A 232 -2.96 -34.38 6.67
CA THR A 232 -3.17 -35.35 7.75
C THR A 232 -4.25 -36.37 7.42
N VAL A 233 -5.27 -35.96 6.66
CA VAL A 233 -6.38 -36.82 6.24
C VAL A 233 -6.64 -36.63 4.75
N SER A 234 -6.95 -37.72 4.04
CA SER A 234 -7.44 -37.67 2.66
C SER A 234 -8.45 -38.79 2.43
N GLY A 235 -9.60 -38.47 1.84
CA GLY A 235 -10.64 -39.46 1.58
C GLY A 235 -11.87 -38.86 0.90
N PRO A 236 -12.87 -39.70 0.54
CA PRO A 236 -14.13 -39.23 -0.04
C PRO A 236 -14.75 -38.15 0.84
N ALA A 237 -15.22 -37.05 0.22
CA ALA A 237 -15.77 -35.92 0.97
C ALA A 237 -17.03 -36.31 1.74
N ALA A 238 -17.82 -37.27 1.23
CA ALA A 238 -18.99 -37.81 1.90
C ALA A 238 -18.65 -38.49 3.23
N ASP A 239 -17.55 -39.25 3.28
CA ASP A 239 -17.10 -39.93 4.50
C ASP A 239 -16.67 -38.91 5.55
N LEU A 240 -15.89 -37.90 5.13
CA LEU A 240 -15.44 -36.79 5.99
C LEU A 240 -16.60 -35.93 6.50
N LEU A 241 -17.64 -35.72 5.69
CA LEU A 241 -18.85 -34.99 6.08
C LEU A 241 -19.67 -35.75 7.13
N SER A 242 -19.60 -37.08 7.12
CA SER A 242 -20.29 -37.93 8.08
C SER A 242 -19.56 -38.05 9.44
N ASP A 243 -18.26 -37.72 9.51
CA ASP A 243 -17.54 -37.66 10.78
C ASP A 243 -17.81 -36.34 11.51
N THR A 244 -18.82 -36.37 12.38
CA THR A 244 -19.26 -35.21 13.19
C THR A 244 -18.12 -34.54 13.95
N ARG A 245 -17.09 -35.29 14.39
CA ARG A 245 -15.96 -34.71 15.15
C ARG A 245 -15.08 -33.82 14.28
N LEU A 246 -14.86 -34.23 13.03
CA LEU A 246 -14.07 -33.47 12.06
C LEU A 246 -14.84 -32.25 11.57
N VAL A 247 -16.15 -32.41 11.32
CA VAL A 247 -17.01 -31.28 11.00
C VAL A 247 -17.05 -30.28 12.14
N GLU A 248 -17.29 -30.71 13.39
CA GLU A 248 -17.32 -29.81 14.56
C GLU A 248 -16.00 -29.09 14.80
N ALA A 249 -14.85 -29.78 14.65
CA ALA A 249 -13.53 -29.17 14.77
C ALA A 249 -13.28 -28.03 13.77
N TYR A 250 -13.97 -28.03 12.62
CA TYR A 250 -13.75 -27.09 11.53
C TYR A 250 -14.98 -26.23 11.13
N VAL A 251 -16.14 -26.40 11.79
CA VAL A 251 -17.41 -25.72 11.44
C VAL A 251 -17.91 -24.71 12.48
N GLY A 252 -17.41 -24.66 13.72
CA GLY A 252 -17.79 -23.54 14.59
C GLY A 252 -17.24 -23.54 16.02
N LEU A 253 -16.56 -22.45 16.37
CA LEU A 253 -16.89 -21.51 17.46
C LEU A 253 -16.02 -20.25 17.25
N GLU A 254 -16.62 -19.14 16.81
CA GLU A 254 -16.07 -17.81 17.07
C GLU A 254 -16.22 -17.52 18.57
N GLU A 255 -15.14 -17.02 19.19
CA GLU A 255 -15.02 -16.49 20.55
C GLU A 255 -15.46 -17.39 21.73
N ALA A 256 -14.52 -18.23 22.20
CA ALA A 256 -14.36 -18.48 23.63
C ALA A 256 -12.88 -18.66 23.96
N GLY A 257 -12.31 -17.71 24.70
CA GLY A 257 -10.94 -17.78 25.16
C GLY A 257 -10.68 -19.01 26.02
N PHE A 258 -9.80 -19.87 25.54
CA PHE A 258 -8.84 -20.59 26.36
C PHE A 258 -7.49 -20.54 25.63
N PRO A 259 -6.40 -20.08 26.26
CA PRO A 259 -5.09 -20.17 25.66
C PRO A 259 -4.73 -21.65 25.59
N ARG A 260 -4.66 -22.22 24.39
CA ARG A 260 -3.91 -23.45 24.15
C ARG A 260 -2.60 -23.07 23.46
N PRO A 261 -1.49 -23.70 23.85
CA PRO A 261 -0.17 -23.29 23.40
C PRO A 261 -0.08 -23.58 21.91
N VAL A 262 -0.19 -22.54 21.08
CA VAL A 262 0.40 -22.56 19.75
C VAL A 262 1.87 -22.85 20.02
N GLU A 263 2.41 -23.95 19.46
CA GLU A 263 3.84 -24.20 19.54
C GLU A 263 4.54 -22.93 19.04
N ARG A 264 5.19 -22.22 19.98
CA ARG A 264 6.00 -21.04 19.68
C ARG A 264 7.10 -21.47 18.74
N ARG A 265 6.88 -21.38 17.43
CA ARG A 265 7.97 -21.51 16.47
C ARG A 265 8.90 -20.33 16.70
N SER A 266 10.12 -20.62 17.16
CA SER A 266 11.14 -19.61 17.40
C SER A 266 11.88 -19.33 16.09
N LEU A 267 11.72 -18.12 15.56
CA LEU A 267 12.66 -17.58 14.58
C LEU A 267 13.78 -16.87 15.33
N SER A 268 14.96 -16.75 14.71
CA SER A 268 16.07 -16.00 15.29
C SER A 268 16.87 -15.27 14.23
N ALA A 269 17.29 -14.05 14.54
CA ALA A 269 18.27 -13.30 13.77
C ALA A 269 19.09 -12.40 14.71
N ASP A 270 20.30 -12.04 14.30
CA ASP A 270 21.12 -11.07 15.03
C ASP A 270 20.40 -9.72 15.13
N VAL A 271 19.93 -9.22 13.99
CA VAL A 271 19.20 -7.96 13.88
C VAL A 271 17.83 -8.20 13.26
N VAL A 272 16.78 -7.81 13.98
CA VAL A 272 15.42 -7.76 13.43
C VAL A 272 15.09 -6.33 13.02
N VAL A 273 14.64 -6.15 11.77
CA VAL A 273 14.23 -4.85 11.23
C VAL A 273 12.72 -4.85 11.03
N LEU A 274 12.03 -3.88 11.62
CA LEU A 274 10.57 -3.76 11.54
C LEU A 274 10.18 -2.71 10.49
N GLY A 275 9.37 -3.12 9.52
CA GLY A 275 8.95 -2.32 8.36
C GLY A 275 9.74 -2.66 7.09
N GLY A 276 9.20 -2.30 5.93
CA GLY A 276 9.84 -2.55 4.63
C GLY A 276 9.94 -1.31 3.72
N GLY A 277 9.87 -0.11 4.30
CA GLY A 277 10.14 1.15 3.60
C GLY A 277 11.64 1.46 3.45
N ASN A 278 11.95 2.67 2.96
CA ASN A 278 13.32 3.14 2.74
C ASN A 278 14.23 2.98 3.96
N ALA A 279 13.78 3.46 5.13
CA ALA A 279 14.59 3.45 6.34
C ALA A 279 14.93 2.03 6.80
N ALA A 280 13.94 1.13 6.72
CA ALA A 280 14.11 -0.28 7.06
C ALA A 280 15.08 -0.98 6.11
N LEU A 281 14.95 -0.77 4.80
CA LEU A 281 15.85 -1.37 3.83
C LEU A 281 17.27 -0.81 3.95
N CYS A 282 17.43 0.49 4.18
CA CYS A 282 18.73 1.09 4.49
C CYS A 282 19.37 0.48 5.74
N ALA A 283 18.58 0.22 6.79
CA ALA A 283 19.04 -0.45 8.00
C ALA A 283 19.43 -1.91 7.75
N ALA A 284 18.58 -2.66 7.05
CA ALA A 284 18.82 -4.07 6.74
C ALA A 284 20.08 -4.26 5.88
N LEU A 285 20.22 -3.47 4.81
CA LEU A 285 21.41 -3.50 3.94
C LEU A 285 22.68 -3.10 4.69
N SER A 286 22.61 -2.09 5.56
CA SER A 286 23.75 -1.63 6.34
C SER A 286 24.17 -2.63 7.42
N ALA A 287 23.21 -3.24 8.12
CA ALA A 287 23.48 -4.29 9.10
C ALA A 287 24.05 -5.54 8.44
N ARG A 288 23.47 -5.94 7.30
CA ARG A 288 23.94 -7.10 6.54
C ARG A 288 25.31 -6.88 5.92
N GLY A 289 25.61 -5.68 5.45
CA GLY A 289 26.94 -5.29 5.00
C GLY A 289 28.01 -5.36 6.11
N GLN A 290 27.59 -5.34 7.37
CA GLN A 290 28.42 -5.60 8.55
C GLN A 290 28.34 -7.08 9.00
N GLY A 291 27.91 -8.00 8.14
CA GLY A 291 27.95 -9.44 8.41
C GLY A 291 26.93 -9.97 9.42
N ALA A 292 26.04 -9.13 9.97
CA ALA A 292 24.96 -9.62 10.83
C ALA A 292 23.95 -10.45 10.02
N SER A 293 23.32 -11.44 10.65
CA SER A 293 22.10 -12.05 10.11
C SER A 293 20.92 -11.08 10.31
N VAL A 294 20.11 -10.88 9.27
CA VAL A 294 19.05 -9.86 9.28
C VAL A 294 17.73 -10.48 8.89
N LEU A 295 16.72 -10.29 9.74
CA LEU A 295 15.32 -10.62 9.44
C LEU A 295 14.47 -9.35 9.42
N LEU A 296 13.91 -9.03 8.26
CA LEU A 296 12.99 -7.92 8.05
C LEU A 296 11.55 -8.41 8.12
N LEU A 297 10.72 -7.76 8.93
CA LEU A 297 9.28 -8.02 9.03
C LEU A 297 8.50 -6.89 8.34
N GLU A 298 7.86 -7.19 7.22
CA GLU A 298 6.98 -6.28 6.48
C GLU A 298 5.52 -6.71 6.67
N LYS A 299 4.72 -5.79 7.20
CA LYS A 299 3.30 -5.99 7.46
C LYS A 299 2.49 -6.07 6.16
N ALA A 300 2.87 -5.31 5.15
CA ALA A 300 2.18 -5.30 3.87
C ALA A 300 2.40 -6.63 3.11
N PRO A 301 1.42 -7.05 2.30
CA PRO A 301 1.64 -8.15 1.37
C PRO A 301 2.70 -7.74 0.33
N TYR A 302 3.33 -8.74 -0.30
CA TYR A 302 4.42 -8.54 -1.27
C TYR A 302 4.14 -7.47 -2.34
N HIS A 303 2.91 -7.41 -2.87
CA HIS A 303 2.53 -6.47 -3.94
C HIS A 303 2.30 -5.02 -3.44
N LEU A 304 2.16 -4.82 -2.13
CA LEU A 304 2.05 -3.49 -1.49
C LEU A 304 3.27 -3.15 -0.61
N ARG A 305 4.38 -3.87 -0.76
CA ARG A 305 5.62 -3.60 0.01
C ARG A 305 6.20 -2.21 -0.28
N GLY A 306 7.08 -1.74 0.62
CA GLY A 306 7.78 -0.47 0.44
C GLY A 306 7.20 0.71 1.22
N GLY A 307 6.17 0.48 2.05
CA GLY A 307 5.50 1.51 2.83
C GLY A 307 5.12 2.75 2.01
N ASN A 308 5.26 3.93 2.59
CA ASN A 308 5.06 5.22 1.92
C ASN A 308 6.15 5.55 0.89
N THR A 309 7.34 4.96 1.03
CA THR A 309 8.47 5.22 0.14
C THR A 309 8.13 4.92 -1.32
N ARG A 310 7.27 3.93 -1.61
CA ARG A 310 6.86 3.60 -2.99
C ARG A 310 6.29 4.79 -3.76
N HIS A 311 5.76 5.78 -3.05
CA HIS A 311 5.16 7.00 -3.62
C HIS A 311 6.12 8.16 -3.78
N THR A 312 7.36 8.03 -3.30
CA THR A 312 8.36 9.11 -3.42
C THR A 312 8.84 9.29 -4.86
N ARG A 313 9.39 10.46 -5.16
CA ARG A 313 9.93 10.82 -6.48
C ARG A 313 11.37 11.28 -6.42
N ASP A 314 11.81 11.81 -5.30
CA ASP A 314 13.10 12.45 -5.16
C ASP A 314 13.69 12.30 -3.75
N ILE A 315 14.95 12.70 -3.64
CA ILE A 315 15.69 12.84 -2.38
C ILE A 315 16.48 14.15 -2.41
N ARG A 316 16.58 14.82 -1.27
CA ARG A 316 17.36 16.05 -1.09
C ARG A 316 18.69 15.74 -0.41
N TYR A 317 19.79 16.31 -0.88
CA TYR A 317 21.11 16.05 -0.31
C TYR A 317 22.10 17.18 -0.59
N THR A 318 23.11 17.31 0.28
CA THR A 318 24.19 18.29 0.12
C THR A 318 25.17 17.89 -0.99
N HIS A 319 25.65 18.88 -1.74
CA HIS A 319 26.66 18.69 -2.79
C HIS A 319 27.35 20.01 -3.16
N ASP A 320 28.67 19.94 -3.34
CA ASP A 320 29.50 21.13 -3.60
C ASP A 320 29.51 21.59 -5.05
N SER A 321 29.01 20.78 -5.98
CA SER A 321 29.03 21.06 -7.42
C SER A 321 27.87 20.41 -8.16
N ALA A 322 27.59 20.93 -9.37
CA ALA A 322 26.62 20.34 -10.27
C ALA A 322 27.03 18.92 -10.67
N SER A 323 26.04 18.07 -10.97
CA SER A 323 26.25 16.72 -11.45
C SER A 323 25.48 16.46 -12.75
N ALA A 324 25.52 15.23 -13.26
CA ALA A 324 24.66 14.82 -14.37
C ALA A 324 23.15 14.90 -14.03
N TYR A 325 22.80 15.00 -12.74
CA TYR A 325 21.42 14.95 -12.26
C TYR A 325 21.01 16.16 -11.41
N THR A 326 21.94 17.01 -10.98
CA THR A 326 21.68 18.22 -10.19
C THR A 326 22.33 19.46 -10.79
N THR A 327 21.69 20.62 -10.62
CA THR A 327 22.12 21.90 -11.20
C THR A 327 22.73 22.82 -10.15
N GLY A 328 24.05 22.94 -10.10
CA GLY A 328 24.75 23.85 -9.17
C GLY A 328 25.09 23.23 -7.81
N ARG A 329 25.49 24.08 -6.86
CA ARG A 329 25.87 23.74 -5.48
C ARG A 329 24.67 23.83 -4.53
N TYR A 330 24.62 22.98 -3.52
CA TYR A 330 23.69 23.07 -2.38
C TYR A 330 24.39 22.61 -1.09
N THR A 331 24.68 23.56 -0.20
CA THR A 331 25.62 23.37 0.92
C THR A 331 24.93 22.93 2.20
N GLU A 332 25.70 22.50 3.21
CA GLU A 332 25.18 22.24 4.55
C GLU A 332 24.57 23.51 5.17
N GLU A 333 25.22 24.67 5.02
CA GLU A 333 24.72 25.95 5.56
C GLU A 333 23.38 26.33 4.92
N GLU A 334 23.31 26.27 3.59
CA GLU A 334 22.08 26.61 2.86
C GLU A 334 20.94 25.63 3.17
N PHE A 335 21.26 24.35 3.31
CA PHE A 335 20.27 23.34 3.71
C PHE A 335 19.79 23.57 5.14
N MET A 336 20.69 23.93 6.05
CA MET A 336 20.31 24.29 7.42
C MET A 336 19.40 25.52 7.45
N GLU A 337 19.71 26.57 6.68
CA GLU A 337 18.85 27.76 6.57
C GLU A 337 17.45 27.41 6.05
N ASP A 338 17.38 26.56 5.02
CA ASP A 338 16.12 26.08 4.47
C ASP A 338 15.30 25.28 5.49
N LEU A 339 15.96 24.40 6.26
CA LEU A 339 15.36 23.60 7.31
C LEU A 339 14.83 24.48 8.44
N LEU A 340 15.65 25.40 8.95
CA LEU A 340 15.26 26.33 10.02
C LEU A 340 14.08 27.22 9.59
N ARG A 341 14.02 27.62 8.31
CA ARG A 341 12.88 28.38 7.79
C ARG A 341 11.58 27.58 7.89
N VAL A 342 11.56 26.32 7.46
CA VAL A 342 10.33 25.50 7.48
C VAL A 342 9.95 24.99 8.87
N THR A 343 10.94 24.72 9.71
CA THR A 343 10.69 24.35 11.11
C THR A 343 10.51 25.58 12.00
N GLY A 344 10.61 26.80 11.46
CA GLY A 344 10.68 28.05 12.22
C GLY A 344 11.66 27.98 13.41
N GLY A 345 12.80 27.30 13.22
CA GLY A 345 13.83 27.10 14.24
C GLY A 345 13.64 25.91 15.19
N GLU A 346 12.48 25.22 15.16
CA GLU A 346 12.19 24.10 16.06
C GLU A 346 12.75 22.78 15.49
N THR A 347 14.03 22.51 15.73
CA THR A 347 14.69 21.26 15.27
C THR A 347 15.80 20.86 16.22
N ASN A 348 16.05 19.56 16.39
CA ASN A 348 17.28 19.08 17.05
C ASN A 348 18.47 19.35 16.13
N ARG A 349 19.21 20.43 16.42
CA ARG A 349 20.35 20.88 15.60
C ARG A 349 21.42 19.82 15.42
N VAL A 350 21.74 19.06 16.46
CA VAL A 350 22.78 18.01 16.39
C VAL A 350 22.38 16.94 15.38
N LEU A 351 21.15 16.43 15.47
CA LEU A 351 20.66 15.41 14.54
C LEU A 351 20.42 15.97 13.13
N ALA A 352 20.01 17.23 13.02
CA ALA A 352 19.88 17.91 11.73
C ALA A 352 21.25 18.03 11.03
N GLU A 353 22.26 18.58 11.70
CA GLU A 353 23.62 18.71 11.17
C GLU A 353 24.21 17.35 10.76
N LEU A 354 24.02 16.33 11.60
CA LEU A 354 24.40 14.96 11.26
C LEU A 354 23.72 14.47 9.98
N THR A 355 22.42 14.73 9.82
CA THR A 355 21.66 14.34 8.62
C THR A 355 22.17 15.02 7.37
N LEU A 356 22.40 16.34 7.46
CA LEU A 356 22.84 17.17 6.35
C LEU A 356 24.23 16.73 5.88
N ARG A 357 25.16 16.53 6.82
CA ARG A 357 26.51 16.03 6.54
C ARG A 357 26.51 14.64 5.91
N GLU A 358 25.76 13.70 6.49
CA GLU A 358 25.68 12.33 5.96
C GLU A 358 24.94 12.22 4.63
N SER A 359 24.13 13.23 4.28
CA SER A 359 23.37 13.23 3.02
C SER A 359 24.26 13.27 1.78
N ALA A 360 25.43 13.92 1.84
CA ALA A 360 26.40 13.97 0.74
C ALA A 360 26.83 12.58 0.24
N ASN A 361 26.84 11.60 1.15
CA ASN A 361 27.26 10.23 0.87
C ASN A 361 26.12 9.33 0.36
N LEU A 362 24.89 9.84 0.28
CA LEU A 362 23.73 9.03 -0.11
C LEU A 362 23.76 8.62 -1.58
N PRO A 363 23.88 9.52 -2.58
CA PRO A 363 23.80 9.10 -3.97
C PRO A 363 24.72 7.94 -4.35
N PRO A 364 26.05 7.98 -4.08
CA PRO A 364 26.92 6.86 -4.43
C PRO A 364 26.62 5.60 -3.62
N TRP A 365 26.11 5.71 -2.40
CA TRP A 365 25.65 4.55 -1.63
C TRP A 365 24.41 3.93 -2.24
N MET A 366 23.42 4.74 -2.64
CA MET A 366 22.17 4.27 -3.24
C MET A 366 22.43 3.60 -4.61
N GLU A 367 23.32 4.16 -5.43
CA GLU A 367 23.73 3.58 -6.72
C GLU A 367 24.35 2.18 -6.57
N ARG A 368 25.21 1.98 -5.57
CA ARG A 368 25.78 0.66 -5.27
C ARG A 368 24.74 -0.39 -4.85
N HIS A 369 23.54 0.04 -4.47
CA HIS A 369 22.40 -0.82 -4.12
C HIS A 369 21.29 -0.76 -5.18
N GLY A 370 21.68 -0.52 -6.44
CA GLY A 370 20.81 -0.66 -7.62
C GLY A 370 19.90 0.53 -7.91
N VAL A 371 20.07 1.67 -7.22
CA VAL A 371 19.24 2.86 -7.46
C VAL A 371 19.75 3.61 -8.68
N HIS A 372 18.83 4.00 -9.55
CA HIS A 372 19.11 4.76 -10.76
C HIS A 372 18.43 6.12 -10.74
N TRP A 373 19.07 7.11 -11.34
CA TRP A 373 18.61 8.50 -11.34
C TRP A 373 17.99 8.92 -12.67
N GLN A 374 17.06 9.86 -12.58
CA GLN A 374 16.42 10.51 -13.70
C GLN A 374 17.06 11.88 -13.92
N LYS A 375 17.44 12.20 -15.17
CA LYS A 375 17.88 13.55 -15.53
C LYS A 375 16.77 14.58 -15.28
N PRO A 376 17.11 15.82 -14.87
CA PRO A 376 16.13 16.89 -14.71
C PRO A 376 15.22 17.01 -15.93
N LEU A 377 13.91 16.98 -15.71
CA LEU A 377 12.93 17.20 -16.77
C LEU A 377 12.90 18.70 -17.11
N ARG A 378 12.91 19.03 -18.41
CA ARG A 378 12.69 20.43 -18.85
C ARG A 378 11.31 20.88 -18.38
N GLY A 379 11.23 22.03 -17.70
CA GLY A 379 9.99 22.56 -17.13
C GLY A 379 9.63 22.05 -15.72
N ALA A 380 10.35 21.08 -15.16
CA ALA A 380 10.29 20.76 -13.72
C ALA A 380 11.12 21.78 -12.93
N LEU A 381 10.65 23.02 -12.95
CA LEU A 381 11.34 24.20 -12.43
C LEU A 381 11.51 24.11 -10.91
N HIS A 382 12.74 24.39 -10.47
CA HIS A 382 13.22 24.75 -9.11
C HIS A 382 13.84 23.69 -8.19
N LEU A 383 13.54 22.39 -8.31
CA LEU A 383 14.15 21.41 -7.38
C LEU A 383 15.48 20.81 -7.87
N SER A 384 15.82 20.93 -9.15
CA SER A 384 16.99 20.28 -9.74
C SER A 384 18.33 20.69 -9.09
N ARG A 385 18.40 21.82 -8.37
CA ARG A 385 19.59 22.18 -7.58
C ARG A 385 19.65 21.49 -6.23
N THR A 386 18.52 21.15 -5.62
CA THR A 386 18.49 20.67 -4.23
C THR A 386 18.16 19.18 -4.14
N ASN A 387 17.44 18.64 -5.12
CA ASN A 387 16.94 17.28 -5.14
C ASN A 387 17.38 16.53 -6.40
N VAL A 388 17.58 15.22 -6.26
CA VAL A 388 17.74 14.28 -7.38
C VAL A 388 16.53 13.33 -7.43
N PHE A 389 16.15 12.92 -8.64
CA PHE A 389 14.93 12.14 -8.90
C PHE A 389 15.26 10.69 -9.23
N PHE A 390 14.44 9.75 -8.75
CA PHE A 390 14.59 8.33 -9.06
C PHE A 390 14.03 7.98 -10.44
N LEU A 391 14.81 7.25 -11.25
CA LEU A 391 14.32 6.66 -12.48
C LEU A 391 13.24 5.61 -12.15
N GLY A 392 12.00 5.87 -12.60
CA GLY A 392 10.83 5.05 -12.23
C GLY A 392 10.24 5.30 -10.84
N GLY A 393 10.80 6.26 -10.08
CA GLY A 393 10.25 6.70 -8.79
C GLY A 393 10.50 5.74 -7.62
N GLY A 394 9.76 5.95 -6.54
CA GLY A 394 9.89 5.20 -5.29
C GLY A 394 9.66 3.71 -5.41
N LYS A 395 8.79 3.26 -6.33
CA LYS A 395 8.61 1.83 -6.61
C LYS A 395 9.89 1.17 -7.11
N THR A 396 10.59 1.81 -8.04
CA THR A 396 11.86 1.28 -8.57
C THR A 396 12.96 1.31 -7.51
N LEU A 397 13.06 2.39 -6.72
CA LEU A 397 13.95 2.48 -5.56
C LEU A 397 13.74 1.28 -4.61
N ILE A 398 12.50 1.05 -4.19
CA ILE A 398 12.15 -0.04 -3.28
C ILE A 398 12.47 -1.41 -3.90
N ASN A 399 12.15 -1.61 -5.18
CA ASN A 399 12.46 -2.86 -5.86
C ASN A 399 13.97 -3.14 -5.92
N ALA A 400 14.78 -2.12 -6.22
CA ALA A 400 16.24 -2.24 -6.23
C ALA A 400 16.80 -2.63 -4.85
N TYR A 401 16.27 -2.03 -3.78
CA TYR A 401 16.68 -2.37 -2.42
C TYR A 401 16.24 -3.76 -1.98
N TYR A 402 15.01 -4.18 -2.29
CA TYR A 402 14.58 -5.55 -1.99
C TYR A 402 15.39 -6.58 -2.75
N ASP A 403 15.69 -6.31 -4.03
CA ASP A 403 16.54 -7.18 -4.85
C ASP A 403 17.95 -7.26 -4.27
N THR A 404 18.56 -6.12 -3.93
CA THR A 404 19.88 -6.09 -3.31
C THR A 404 19.88 -6.80 -1.95
N ALA A 405 18.84 -6.57 -1.12
CA ALA A 405 18.70 -7.21 0.18
C ALA A 405 18.61 -8.73 0.05
N GLN A 406 17.86 -9.22 -0.93
CA GLN A 406 17.76 -10.65 -1.24
C GLN A 406 19.13 -11.21 -1.68
N HIS A 407 19.84 -10.54 -2.59
CA HIS A 407 21.17 -10.95 -3.03
C HIS A 407 22.20 -10.98 -1.88
N MET A 408 22.07 -10.06 -0.92
CA MET A 408 22.93 -10.02 0.28
C MET A 408 22.53 -11.05 1.34
N GLY A 409 21.43 -11.79 1.17
CA GLY A 409 20.95 -12.79 2.14
C GLY A 409 20.20 -12.18 3.33
N VAL A 410 19.48 -11.08 3.13
CA VAL A 410 18.50 -10.56 4.11
C VAL A 410 17.20 -11.36 4.01
N ASP A 411 16.75 -11.91 5.11
CA ASP A 411 15.43 -12.53 5.20
C ASP A 411 14.35 -11.46 5.36
N VAL A 412 13.22 -11.66 4.69
CA VAL A 412 12.09 -10.72 4.56
C VAL A 412 10.84 -11.57 4.64
N LEU A 413 10.02 -11.32 5.65
CA LEU A 413 8.70 -11.92 5.79
C LEU A 413 7.65 -10.86 5.50
N TYR A 414 6.67 -11.22 4.66
CA TYR A 414 5.52 -10.39 4.33
C TYR A 414 4.32 -10.83 5.14
N ASP A 415 3.27 -10.01 5.17
CA ASP A 415 2.10 -10.26 6.01
C ASP A 415 2.52 -10.50 7.49
N ALA A 416 3.60 -9.81 7.91
CA ALA A 416 4.30 -9.99 9.17
C ALA A 416 4.16 -8.72 10.03
N THR A 417 3.22 -8.74 10.97
CA THR A 417 2.94 -7.61 11.87
C THR A 417 3.63 -7.83 13.20
N ALA A 418 4.68 -7.04 13.50
CA ALA A 418 5.22 -6.96 14.86
C ALA A 418 4.19 -6.33 15.80
N ARG A 419 3.82 -7.06 16.85
CA ARG A 419 2.77 -6.68 17.82
C ARG A 419 3.37 -6.15 19.11
N ALA A 420 4.46 -6.74 19.57
CA ALA A 420 5.09 -6.40 20.84
C ALA A 420 6.60 -6.64 20.83
N LEU A 421 7.29 -6.00 21.76
CA LEU A 421 8.71 -6.21 22.07
C LEU A 421 8.80 -6.82 23.47
N GLU A 422 9.49 -7.95 23.61
CA GLU A 422 9.82 -8.52 24.92
C GLU A 422 11.08 -7.84 25.44
N ILE A 423 10.96 -7.12 26.56
CA ILE A 423 12.04 -6.29 27.12
C ILE A 423 12.41 -6.81 28.52
N GLU A 424 13.70 -7.09 28.71
CA GLU A 424 14.29 -7.48 29.98
C GLU A 424 15.44 -6.52 30.30
N ASN A 425 15.36 -5.82 31.44
CA ASN A 425 16.39 -4.88 31.91
C ASN A 425 16.84 -3.85 30.85
N GLY A 426 15.90 -3.30 30.07
CA GLY A 426 16.19 -2.32 29.02
C GLY A 426 16.74 -2.91 27.71
N THR A 427 16.78 -4.23 27.58
CA THR A 427 17.22 -4.98 26.39
C THR A 427 16.04 -5.74 25.79
N VAL A 428 15.80 -5.58 24.49
CA VAL A 428 14.84 -6.42 23.77
C VAL A 428 15.43 -7.79 23.51
N THR A 429 14.76 -8.85 23.97
CA THR A 429 15.20 -10.25 23.76
C THR A 429 14.48 -10.93 22.60
N ALA A 430 13.26 -10.48 22.30
CA ALA A 430 12.47 -10.97 21.17
C ALA A 430 11.42 -9.96 20.69
N VAL A 431 10.98 -10.16 19.45
CA VAL A 431 9.79 -9.52 18.86
C VAL A 431 8.68 -10.56 18.76
N VAL A 432 7.51 -10.23 19.29
CA VAL A 432 6.28 -11.03 19.08
C VAL A 432 5.60 -10.50 17.82
N ALA A 433 5.47 -11.34 16.81
CA ALA A 433 4.90 -10.97 15.52
C ALA A 433 3.80 -11.94 15.08
N ASP A 434 2.76 -11.40 14.47
CA ASP A 434 1.75 -12.16 13.74
C ASP A 434 2.23 -12.29 12.29
N ILE A 435 2.60 -13.50 11.87
CA ILE A 435 3.16 -13.81 10.55
C ILE A 435 2.20 -14.73 9.82
N ALA A 436 1.53 -14.19 8.80
CA ALA A 436 0.51 -14.90 8.02
C ALA A 436 -0.61 -15.53 8.91
N GLY A 437 -1.01 -14.84 9.98
CA GLY A 437 -2.04 -15.28 10.92
C GLY A 437 -1.54 -16.16 12.06
N VAL A 438 -0.23 -16.40 12.16
CA VAL A 438 0.39 -17.22 13.21
C VAL A 438 1.24 -16.34 14.12
N GLU A 439 0.92 -16.33 15.42
CA GLU A 439 1.76 -15.68 16.41
C GLU A 439 3.11 -16.42 16.50
N THR A 440 4.18 -15.68 16.24
CA THR A 440 5.54 -16.17 16.11
C THR A 440 6.46 -15.32 17.00
N ARG A 441 7.28 -16.00 17.81
CA ARG A 441 8.31 -15.34 18.61
C ARG A 441 9.62 -15.30 17.83
N VAL A 442 10.14 -14.09 17.61
CA VAL A 442 11.39 -13.86 16.89
C VAL A 442 12.46 -13.40 17.87
N SER A 443 13.33 -14.31 18.29
CA SER A 443 14.48 -13.99 19.17
C SER A 443 15.49 -13.11 18.42
N CYS A 444 16.01 -12.08 19.09
CA CYS A 444 16.96 -11.15 18.47
C CYS A 444 17.93 -10.53 19.45
N ARG A 445 19.11 -10.11 18.95
CA ARG A 445 20.12 -9.40 19.75
C ARG A 445 20.01 -7.88 19.61
N ALA A 446 19.45 -7.37 18.52
CA ALA A 446 19.09 -5.96 18.36
C ALA A 446 17.86 -5.79 17.47
N VAL A 447 17.13 -4.68 17.67
CA VAL A 447 15.93 -4.35 16.88
C VAL A 447 16.07 -2.95 16.29
N VAL A 448 15.76 -2.82 14.99
CA VAL A 448 15.58 -1.52 14.32
C VAL A 448 14.11 -1.33 13.98
N VAL A 449 13.48 -0.33 14.60
CA VAL A 449 12.09 0.06 14.34
C VAL A 449 12.07 1.12 13.24
N ALA A 450 11.55 0.76 12.06
CA ALA A 450 11.47 1.62 10.90
C ALA A 450 10.11 1.48 10.18
N THR A 451 9.05 1.40 11.00
CA THR A 451 7.69 1.04 10.58
C THR A 451 6.85 2.20 10.06
N GLY A 452 7.35 3.43 10.14
CA GLY A 452 6.56 4.62 9.84
C GLY A 452 5.90 5.22 11.09
N GLY A 453 4.95 6.12 10.89
CA GLY A 453 4.10 6.72 11.92
C GLY A 453 2.77 5.99 12.09
N PHE A 454 1.68 6.75 12.14
CA PHE A 454 0.35 6.22 12.51
C PHE A 454 -0.81 6.76 11.66
N GLU A 455 -0.54 7.43 10.54
CA GLU A 455 -1.57 8.12 9.77
C GLU A 455 -2.64 7.20 9.18
N ALA A 456 -2.38 5.90 9.00
CA ALA A 456 -3.42 4.97 8.58
C ALA A 456 -4.37 4.57 9.72
N ASN A 457 -3.99 4.82 10.98
CA ASN A 457 -4.75 4.50 12.17
C ASN A 457 -5.73 5.61 12.54
N ARG A 458 -6.97 5.47 12.03
CA ARG A 458 -8.03 6.45 12.25
C ARG A 458 -8.44 6.60 13.70
N SER A 459 -8.54 5.48 14.42
CA SER A 459 -8.87 5.51 15.84
C SER A 459 -7.83 6.30 16.63
N TRP A 460 -6.55 6.23 16.24
CA TRP A 460 -5.51 7.05 16.86
C TRP A 460 -5.57 8.51 16.40
N LEU A 461 -5.70 8.80 15.10
CA LEU A 461 -5.89 10.18 14.61
C LEU A 461 -7.05 10.89 15.31
N LYS A 462 -8.17 10.20 15.53
CA LYS A 462 -9.34 10.71 16.28
C LYS A 462 -9.02 11.15 17.70
N ARG A 463 -8.02 10.55 18.36
CA ARG A 463 -7.61 10.97 19.72
C ARG A 463 -7.14 12.42 19.75
N TYR A 464 -6.61 12.94 18.65
CA TYR A 464 -6.10 14.30 18.56
C TYR A 464 -7.01 15.21 17.73
N TRP A 465 -7.49 14.72 16.59
CA TRP A 465 -8.27 15.51 15.63
C TRP A 465 -9.79 15.41 15.83
N GLY A 466 -10.28 14.48 16.66
CA GLY A 466 -11.71 14.19 16.78
C GLY A 466 -12.30 13.59 15.50
N ASP A 467 -13.62 13.70 15.34
CA ASP A 467 -14.35 13.24 14.15
C ASP A 467 -13.86 13.81 12.80
N PRO A 468 -13.28 15.03 12.71
CA PRO A 468 -12.60 15.50 11.50
C PRO A 468 -11.63 14.49 10.86
N ALA A 469 -10.98 13.63 11.65
CA ALA A 469 -10.08 12.60 11.15
C ALA A 469 -10.73 11.60 10.17
N ASP A 470 -12.06 11.44 10.21
CA ASP A 470 -12.77 10.54 9.29
C ASP A 470 -12.70 11.03 7.84
N ASN A 471 -12.61 12.34 7.63
CA ASN A 471 -12.53 12.96 6.31
C ASN A 471 -11.10 13.05 5.75
N PHE A 472 -10.09 12.66 6.53
CA PHE A 472 -8.70 12.69 6.05
C PHE A 472 -8.46 11.55 5.06
N ILE A 473 -7.79 11.88 3.97
CA ILE A 473 -7.27 10.93 2.99
C ILE A 473 -5.83 10.62 3.33
N ILE A 474 -5.47 9.34 3.30
CA ILE A 474 -4.10 8.91 3.52
C ILE A 474 -3.48 8.67 2.16
N ARG A 475 -2.47 9.46 1.82
CA ARG A 475 -1.81 9.36 0.51
C ARG A 475 -0.95 8.11 0.41
N GLY A 476 -0.50 7.63 1.56
CA GLY A 476 0.38 6.49 1.75
C GLY A 476 -0.33 5.15 1.90
N THR A 477 0.43 4.15 2.36
CA THR A 477 -0.04 2.77 2.55
C THR A 477 -1.11 2.67 3.64
N PRO A 478 -2.10 1.75 3.53
CA PRO A 478 -3.02 1.47 4.62
C PRO A 478 -2.36 0.75 5.82
N HIS A 479 -1.10 0.35 5.70
CA HIS A 479 -0.38 -0.43 6.72
C HIS A 479 0.42 0.42 7.73
N ASN A 480 0.45 1.76 7.60
CA ASN A 480 1.18 2.65 8.50
C ASN A 480 0.33 3.04 9.73
N ASP A 481 0.12 2.09 10.64
CA ASP A 481 -0.86 2.20 11.72
C ASP A 481 -0.28 2.39 13.13
N GLY A 482 1.04 2.52 13.22
CA GLY A 482 1.74 2.91 14.44
C GLY A 482 1.80 1.85 15.54
N ILE A 483 1.42 0.59 15.31
CA ILE A 483 1.39 -0.45 16.37
C ILE A 483 2.71 -0.52 17.14
N THR A 484 3.83 -0.58 16.41
CA THR A 484 5.19 -0.62 16.99
C THR A 484 5.59 0.70 17.65
N LEU A 485 5.17 1.84 17.09
CA LEU A 485 5.37 3.14 17.74
C LEU A 485 4.62 3.20 19.08
N ALA A 486 3.37 2.74 19.13
CA ALA A 486 2.59 2.64 20.35
C ALA A 486 3.27 1.71 21.37
N ALA A 487 3.79 0.56 20.92
CA ALA A 487 4.51 -0.37 21.78
C ALA A 487 5.76 0.28 22.40
N LEU A 488 6.56 1.00 21.62
CA LEU A 488 7.73 1.73 22.15
C LEU A 488 7.33 2.77 23.20
N LEU A 489 6.31 3.57 22.92
CA LEU A 489 5.81 4.57 23.87
C LEU A 489 5.28 3.93 25.15
N ALA A 490 4.56 2.80 25.04
CA ALA A 490 4.08 2.05 26.20
C ALA A 490 5.23 1.46 27.05
N CYS A 491 6.36 1.14 26.42
CA CYS A 491 7.58 0.67 27.08
C CYS A 491 8.46 1.82 27.63
N GLY A 492 7.97 3.07 27.67
CA GLY A 492 8.67 4.20 28.28
C GLY A 492 9.62 4.95 27.36
N ALA A 493 9.57 4.71 26.04
CA ALA A 493 10.29 5.53 25.07
C ALA A 493 9.80 6.99 25.14
N LYS A 494 10.74 7.94 25.17
CA LYS A 494 10.44 9.37 25.25
C LYS A 494 9.81 9.85 23.93
N PRO A 495 8.56 10.35 23.94
CA PRO A 495 7.92 10.87 22.73
C PRO A 495 8.58 12.16 22.24
N VAL A 496 8.45 12.44 20.95
CA VAL A 496 8.86 13.69 20.31
C VAL A 496 7.88 14.07 19.19
N GLY A 497 7.75 15.36 18.90
CA GLY A 497 6.87 15.88 17.85
C GLY A 497 5.42 16.11 18.28
N ASP A 498 4.71 16.95 17.54
CA ASP A 498 3.29 17.23 17.77
C ASP A 498 2.41 16.07 17.27
N PRO A 499 1.54 15.47 18.10
CA PRO A 499 0.57 14.47 17.67
C PRO A 499 -0.45 14.93 16.64
N LYS A 500 -0.74 16.23 16.54
CA LYS A 500 -1.50 16.82 15.43
C LYS A 500 -0.63 17.17 14.23
N GLY A 501 0.69 17.23 14.42
CA GLY A 501 1.66 17.54 13.39
C GLY A 501 1.74 16.44 12.33
N ALA A 502 1.64 16.84 11.06
CA ALA A 502 1.80 15.96 9.93
C ALA A 502 2.21 16.73 8.68
N HIS A 503 2.88 16.03 7.75
CA HIS A 503 3.00 16.51 6.39
C HIS A 503 1.68 16.24 5.65
N ALA A 504 0.84 17.28 5.56
CA ALA A 504 -0.48 17.22 4.96
C ALA A 504 -0.59 18.15 3.75
N VAL A 505 -1.07 17.66 2.62
CA VAL A 505 -1.32 18.48 1.42
C VAL A 505 -2.80 18.52 1.09
N ALA A 506 -3.25 19.52 0.34
CA ALA A 506 -4.58 19.47 -0.25
C ALA A 506 -4.58 18.46 -1.42
N VAL A 507 -5.46 17.47 -1.32
CA VAL A 507 -5.68 16.46 -2.36
C VAL A 507 -7.08 16.61 -2.94
N ASP A 508 -7.29 16.08 -4.14
CA ASP A 508 -8.64 15.99 -4.70
C ASP A 508 -9.53 15.16 -3.77
N ALA A 509 -10.69 15.68 -3.39
CA ALA A 509 -11.59 15.04 -2.43
C ALA A 509 -12.11 13.67 -2.88
N ARG A 510 -12.03 13.38 -4.19
CA ARG A 510 -12.44 12.11 -4.82
C ARG A 510 -11.32 11.06 -4.83
N SER A 511 -10.14 11.40 -4.33
CA SER A 511 -9.01 10.49 -4.23
C SER A 511 -9.36 9.24 -3.40
N PRO A 512 -8.75 8.09 -3.70
CA PRO A 512 -8.92 6.90 -2.87
C PRO A 512 -8.47 7.20 -1.44
N ARG A 513 -9.14 6.54 -0.48
CA ARG A 513 -8.93 6.77 0.95
C ARG A 513 -7.48 6.48 1.40
N TYR A 514 -6.85 5.51 0.74
CA TYR A 514 -5.47 5.09 0.95
C TYR A 514 -4.78 4.99 -0.41
N ASP A 515 -3.45 5.08 -0.40
CA ASP A 515 -2.57 4.69 -1.50
C ASP A 515 -2.66 5.52 -2.79
N GLY A 516 -3.23 6.74 -2.72
CA GLY A 516 -3.34 7.66 -3.86
C GLY A 516 -2.02 8.31 -4.30
N GLY A 517 -1.02 8.37 -3.40
CA GLY A 517 0.33 8.85 -3.73
C GLY A 517 0.41 10.33 -4.10
N ILE A 518 1.35 10.65 -5.01
CA ILE A 518 1.63 12.04 -5.42
C ILE A 518 0.61 12.62 -6.40
N ILE A 519 -0.04 11.77 -7.18
CA ILE A 519 -0.93 12.16 -8.29
C ILE A 519 -2.26 12.75 -7.83
N THR A 520 -2.60 12.62 -6.55
CA THR A 520 -3.85 13.14 -5.94
C THR A 520 -3.77 14.61 -5.55
N ARG A 521 -2.57 15.20 -5.55
CA ARG A 521 -2.36 16.60 -5.17
C ARG A 521 -3.02 17.53 -6.20
N VAL A 522 -3.57 18.65 -5.74
CA VAL A 522 -4.10 19.71 -6.61
C VAL A 522 -3.11 20.88 -6.65
N ASP A 523 -2.51 21.09 -7.83
CA ASP A 523 -1.48 22.13 -8.05
C ASP A 523 -2.03 23.48 -8.51
N ALA A 524 -3.36 23.61 -8.64
CA ALA A 524 -4.02 24.82 -9.13
C ALA A 524 -4.11 25.97 -8.09
N ILE A 525 -3.94 25.67 -6.81
CA ILE A 525 -4.21 26.59 -5.69
C ILE A 525 -3.55 27.98 -5.86
N PRO A 526 -2.24 28.10 -6.17
CA PRO A 526 -1.60 29.41 -6.25
C PRO A 526 -2.16 30.32 -7.34
N PHE A 527 -2.72 29.75 -8.40
CA PHE A 527 -3.21 30.48 -9.57
C PHE A 527 -4.69 30.86 -9.50
N GLY A 528 -5.34 30.58 -8.38
CA GLY A 528 -6.76 30.83 -8.17
C GLY A 528 -7.08 31.33 -6.77
N ILE A 529 -8.31 31.08 -6.36
CA ILE A 529 -8.79 31.26 -4.99
C ILE A 529 -9.20 29.91 -4.39
N VAL A 530 -9.16 29.79 -3.07
CA VAL A 530 -9.68 28.63 -2.36
C VAL A 530 -10.77 29.06 -1.40
N VAL A 531 -11.95 28.45 -1.52
CA VAL A 531 -13.10 28.72 -0.64
C VAL A 531 -13.49 27.48 0.14
N ASN A 532 -13.92 27.66 1.39
CA ASN A 532 -14.52 26.57 2.18
C ASN A 532 -15.99 26.35 1.79
N LYS A 533 -16.64 25.37 2.42
CA LYS A 533 -18.08 25.07 2.23
C LYS A 533 -19.01 26.26 2.49
N ARG A 534 -18.59 27.27 3.26
CA ARG A 534 -19.36 28.51 3.47
C ARG A 534 -19.16 29.54 2.35
N GLY A 535 -18.46 29.18 1.27
CA GLY A 535 -18.17 30.07 0.14
C GLY A 535 -17.09 31.13 0.42
N ARG A 536 -16.38 31.06 1.55
CA ARG A 536 -15.41 32.10 1.98
C ARG A 536 -13.96 31.65 1.78
N ARG A 537 -13.10 32.59 1.36
CA ARG A 537 -11.64 32.42 1.42
C ARG A 537 -11.15 32.38 2.86
N PHE A 538 -10.07 31.64 3.12
CA PHE A 538 -9.57 31.41 4.48
C PHE A 538 -8.04 31.45 4.62
N TYR A 539 -7.29 31.57 3.52
CA TYR A 539 -5.83 31.76 3.56
C TYR A 539 -5.32 32.51 2.33
N ASP A 540 -4.10 33.05 2.38
CA ASP A 540 -3.40 33.65 1.24
C ASP A 540 -2.88 32.55 0.29
N GLU A 541 -3.58 32.32 -0.82
CA GLU A 541 -3.16 31.36 -1.85
C GLU A 541 -1.86 31.78 -2.55
N GLY A 542 -1.46 33.04 -2.39
CA GLY A 542 -0.34 33.74 -3.02
C GLY A 542 0.93 33.91 -2.19
N GLU A 543 1.08 33.43 -0.95
CA GLU A 543 2.20 33.70 0.02
C GLU A 543 3.70 33.44 -0.43
N GLU A 544 4.32 32.24 -0.29
CA GLU A 544 5.65 31.75 -0.86
C GLU A 544 5.83 30.83 -2.16
N LEU A 545 7.01 30.75 -2.80
CA LEU A 545 7.20 29.83 -3.96
C LEU A 545 7.21 28.31 -3.62
N TRP A 546 7.02 27.44 -4.64
CA TRP A 546 7.21 25.98 -4.60
C TRP A 546 8.64 25.60 -4.14
N PRO A 547 8.88 24.50 -3.37
CA PRO A 547 7.98 23.45 -2.88
C PRO A 547 7.50 23.60 -1.42
N LYS A 548 7.81 24.71 -0.73
CA LYS A 548 7.51 24.90 0.71
C LYS A 548 6.00 25.03 1.00
N ARG A 549 5.20 25.55 0.06
CA ARG A 549 3.76 25.87 0.22
C ARG A 549 2.74 24.73 0.28
N TYR A 550 2.97 23.58 -0.35
CA TYR A 550 1.87 22.60 -0.52
C TYR A 550 1.55 21.86 0.77
N ALA A 551 2.51 21.80 1.69
CA ALA A 551 2.42 21.07 2.95
C ALA A 551 1.55 21.76 4.02
N ILE A 552 1.14 23.02 3.82
CA ILE A 552 0.26 23.71 4.78
C ILE A 552 -1.21 23.56 4.41
N TRP A 553 -1.52 23.46 3.10
CA TRP A 553 -2.90 23.43 2.61
C TRP A 553 -3.70 22.23 3.10
N GLY A 554 -3.05 21.08 3.34
CA GLY A 554 -3.75 19.94 3.94
C GLY A 554 -4.25 20.26 5.36
N ARG A 555 -3.42 20.94 6.16
CA ARG A 555 -3.80 21.39 7.51
C ARG A 555 -4.86 22.49 7.45
N LEU A 556 -4.68 23.49 6.59
CA LEU A 556 -5.65 24.58 6.47
C LEU A 556 -7.04 24.06 6.08
N VAL A 557 -7.10 23.08 5.16
CA VAL A 557 -8.36 22.40 4.78
C VAL A 557 -8.88 21.53 5.93
N ALA A 558 -8.02 20.90 6.74
CA ALA A 558 -8.45 20.12 7.91
C ALA A 558 -9.14 20.97 8.97
N GLU A 559 -8.77 22.25 9.07
CA GLU A 559 -9.35 23.22 9.99
C GLU A 559 -10.65 23.86 9.45
N GLN A 560 -11.05 23.57 8.20
CA GLN A 560 -12.30 24.08 7.61
C GLN A 560 -13.52 23.22 7.98
N PRO A 561 -14.75 23.80 7.91
CA PRO A 561 -16.00 23.03 8.07
C PRO A 561 -16.04 21.80 7.16
N ASP A 562 -16.43 20.66 7.72
CA ASP A 562 -16.47 19.35 7.07
C ASP A 562 -15.14 18.90 6.43
N GLN A 563 -14.02 19.58 6.73
CA GLN A 563 -12.69 19.29 6.17
C GLN A 563 -12.71 19.36 4.63
N THR A 564 -13.48 20.30 4.06
CA THR A 564 -13.63 20.46 2.61
C THR A 564 -13.40 21.89 2.16
N ALA A 565 -12.87 22.02 0.95
CA ALA A 565 -12.71 23.28 0.26
C ALA A 565 -12.76 23.07 -1.26
N TYR A 566 -12.76 24.16 -2.02
CA TYR A 566 -12.68 24.13 -3.49
C TYR A 566 -11.60 25.10 -3.95
N ALA A 567 -10.67 24.64 -4.78
CA ALA A 567 -9.77 25.53 -5.52
C ALA A 567 -10.45 25.93 -6.84
N ILE A 568 -10.62 27.24 -7.06
CA ILE A 568 -11.29 27.81 -8.23
C ILE A 568 -10.28 28.56 -9.08
N VAL A 569 -10.28 28.25 -10.36
CA VAL A 569 -9.48 28.92 -11.40
C VAL A 569 -10.35 29.19 -12.62
N ASP A 570 -9.87 30.06 -13.51
CA ASP A 570 -10.53 30.33 -14.78
C ASP A 570 -9.59 30.01 -15.96
N SER A 571 -10.04 30.31 -17.18
CA SER A 571 -9.34 29.94 -18.41
C SER A 571 -7.91 30.50 -18.53
N LYS A 572 -7.60 31.62 -17.87
CA LYS A 572 -6.32 32.34 -18.02
C LYS A 572 -5.12 31.53 -17.53
N VAL A 573 -5.34 30.66 -16.54
CA VAL A 573 -4.27 29.90 -15.88
C VAL A 573 -4.31 28.40 -16.20
N VAL A 574 -5.29 27.95 -16.99
CA VAL A 574 -5.36 26.56 -17.44
C VAL A 574 -4.11 26.21 -18.26
N GLY A 575 -3.42 25.13 -17.87
CA GLY A 575 -2.17 24.71 -18.50
C GLY A 575 -0.91 25.32 -17.87
N ARG A 576 -1.04 26.14 -16.82
CA ARG A 576 0.09 26.70 -16.06
C ARG A 576 0.50 25.88 -14.82
N TYR A 577 -0.25 24.83 -14.50
CA TYR A 577 -0.01 23.91 -13.38
C TYR A 577 -0.11 22.46 -13.83
N ILE A 578 0.40 21.53 -13.02
CA ILE A 578 0.32 20.09 -13.29
C ILE A 578 -1.16 19.66 -13.28
N PRO A 579 -1.67 19.02 -14.35
CA PRO A 579 -3.06 18.57 -14.39
C PRO A 579 -3.39 17.59 -13.26
N SER A 580 -4.56 17.75 -12.64
CA SER A 580 -5.10 16.77 -11.70
C SER A 580 -5.44 15.46 -12.42
N VAL A 581 -5.31 14.33 -11.72
CA VAL A 581 -5.76 13.03 -12.22
C VAL A 581 -7.28 12.99 -12.42
N PHE A 582 -8.03 13.80 -11.66
CA PHE A 582 -9.47 13.93 -11.81
C PHE A 582 -9.82 15.17 -12.62
N ARG A 583 -10.81 15.04 -13.52
CA ARG A 583 -11.35 16.19 -14.24
C ARG A 583 -11.97 17.18 -13.24
N PRO A 584 -11.71 18.50 -13.39
CA PRO A 584 -12.36 19.50 -12.56
C PRO A 584 -13.85 19.57 -12.88
N LEU A 585 -14.63 20.06 -11.90
CA LEU A 585 -15.94 20.63 -12.18
C LEU A 585 -15.73 21.83 -13.11
N HIS A 586 -16.61 22.05 -14.08
CA HIS A 586 -16.51 23.20 -14.96
C HIS A 586 -17.87 23.79 -15.30
N ALA A 587 -17.87 25.09 -15.59
CA ALA A 587 -19.04 25.81 -16.07
C ALA A 587 -18.62 27.10 -16.79
N ASP A 588 -19.51 27.61 -17.64
CA ASP A 588 -19.29 28.86 -18.38
C ASP A 588 -19.71 30.11 -17.57
N SER A 589 -20.20 29.92 -16.34
CA SER A 589 -20.50 31.00 -15.41
C SER A 589 -20.23 30.59 -13.97
N LEU A 590 -19.88 31.57 -13.11
CA LEU A 590 -19.67 31.35 -11.67
C LEU A 590 -20.93 30.84 -10.95
N PRO A 591 -22.16 31.32 -11.25
CA PRO A 591 -23.36 30.78 -10.62
C PRO A 591 -23.61 29.31 -10.98
N ALA A 592 -23.38 28.91 -12.24
CA ALA A 592 -23.49 27.51 -12.66
C ALA A 592 -22.38 26.63 -12.06
N LEU A 593 -21.18 27.18 -11.86
CA LEU A 593 -20.12 26.46 -11.13
C LEU A 593 -20.50 26.24 -9.66
N ALA A 594 -21.10 27.24 -9.02
CA ALA A 594 -21.56 27.16 -7.63
C ALA A 594 -22.62 26.09 -7.43
N GLU A 595 -23.52 25.87 -8.41
CA GLU A 595 -24.52 24.80 -8.38
C GLU A 595 -23.91 23.38 -8.39
N GLN A 596 -22.69 23.23 -8.92
CA GLN A 596 -21.95 21.95 -8.92
C GLN A 596 -21.11 21.74 -7.65
N MET A 597 -20.93 22.78 -6.84
CA MET A 597 -20.13 22.74 -5.62
C MET A 597 -21.05 22.69 -4.39
N ASP A 598 -20.65 21.97 -3.35
CA ASP A 598 -21.31 22.01 -2.04
C ASP A 598 -20.84 23.29 -1.30
N VAL A 599 -21.31 24.46 -1.76
CA VAL A 599 -21.01 25.76 -1.17
C VAL A 599 -22.26 26.62 -1.00
N ASP A 600 -22.22 27.57 -0.06
CA ASP A 600 -23.19 28.67 -0.06
C ASP A 600 -23.00 29.54 -1.32
N ARG A 601 -23.93 29.40 -2.27
CA ARG A 601 -23.89 30.08 -3.56
C ARG A 601 -23.83 31.61 -3.43
N ALA A 602 -24.61 32.21 -2.53
CA ALA A 602 -24.67 33.66 -2.41
C ALA A 602 -23.34 34.20 -1.87
N VAL A 603 -22.83 33.57 -0.80
CA VAL A 603 -21.56 33.97 -0.18
C VAL A 603 -20.37 33.73 -1.11
N PHE A 604 -20.39 32.65 -1.89
CA PHE A 604 -19.36 32.38 -2.89
C PHE A 604 -19.29 33.47 -3.97
N LEU A 605 -20.44 33.85 -4.55
CA LEU A 605 -20.48 34.89 -5.59
C LEU A 605 -20.01 36.24 -5.06
N GLU A 606 -20.45 36.62 -3.85
CA GLU A 606 -19.97 37.84 -3.17
C GLU A 606 -18.45 37.79 -2.92
N THR A 607 -17.93 36.62 -2.52
CA THR A 607 -16.50 36.42 -2.27
C THR A 607 -15.68 36.64 -3.54
N VAL A 608 -16.12 36.09 -4.68
CA VAL A 608 -15.44 36.29 -5.97
C VAL A 608 -15.52 37.74 -6.42
N GLU A 609 -16.68 38.38 -6.28
CA GLU A 609 -16.88 39.78 -6.65
C GLU A 609 -15.97 40.73 -5.85
N ARG A 610 -15.91 40.52 -4.52
CA ARG A 610 -15.01 41.27 -3.62
C ARG A 610 -13.55 41.04 -3.97
N TYR A 611 -13.16 39.79 -4.23
CA TYR A 611 -11.80 39.46 -4.66
C TYR A 611 -11.42 40.17 -5.97
N ASN A 612 -12.30 40.13 -6.98
CA ASN A 612 -12.06 40.77 -8.28
C ASN A 612 -11.93 42.29 -8.17
N ARG A 613 -12.76 42.94 -7.32
CA ARG A 613 -12.65 44.38 -7.04
C ARG A 613 -11.33 44.77 -6.38
N ALA A 614 -10.79 43.90 -5.54
CA ALA A 614 -9.57 44.15 -4.78
C ALA A 614 -8.29 43.92 -5.60
N ILE A 615 -8.35 43.49 -6.86
CA ILE A 615 -7.15 43.28 -7.69
C ILE A 615 -6.41 44.61 -7.90
N VAL A 616 -5.12 44.64 -7.54
CA VAL A 616 -4.25 45.78 -7.77
C VAL A 616 -3.88 45.83 -9.25
N LYS A 617 -4.05 47.00 -9.89
CA LYS A 617 -3.72 47.19 -11.30
C LYS A 617 -2.21 47.39 -11.49
N GLY A 618 -1.68 46.89 -12.61
CA GLY A 618 -0.31 47.15 -13.05
C GLY A 618 0.71 46.05 -12.77
N GLY A 619 0.32 44.94 -12.12
CA GLY A 619 1.18 43.79 -11.93
C GLY A 619 1.42 42.98 -13.21
N GLU A 620 2.60 42.38 -13.33
CA GLU A 620 3.01 41.50 -14.40
C GLU A 620 2.90 40.03 -13.95
N PHE A 621 2.06 39.24 -14.60
CA PHE A 621 1.85 37.84 -14.20
C PHE A 621 3.05 36.94 -14.57
N LYS A 622 3.68 36.32 -13.57
CA LYS A 622 4.85 35.45 -13.78
C LYS A 622 4.64 34.07 -13.16
N PRO A 623 4.18 33.05 -13.91
CA PRO A 623 3.74 31.78 -13.33
C PRO A 623 4.87 30.94 -12.69
N GLY A 624 6.14 31.28 -12.90
CA GLY A 624 7.30 30.52 -12.42
C GLY A 624 8.04 31.14 -11.24
N GLU A 625 7.69 32.35 -10.83
CA GLU A 625 8.37 33.12 -9.76
C GLU A 625 7.37 34.02 -9.02
N LEU A 626 7.76 34.55 -7.87
CA LEU A 626 6.91 35.50 -7.15
C LEU A 626 6.73 36.76 -8.00
N ASP A 627 5.48 37.17 -8.22
CA ASP A 627 5.13 38.33 -9.04
C ASP A 627 4.45 39.45 -8.23
N ASP A 628 4.23 40.60 -8.85
CA ASP A 628 3.57 41.74 -8.23
C ASP A 628 2.04 41.75 -8.45
N CYS A 629 1.48 40.64 -8.96
CA CYS A 629 0.04 40.47 -9.10
C CYS A 629 -0.59 40.15 -7.74
N ALA A 630 -1.19 41.16 -7.10
CA ALA A 630 -1.75 41.02 -5.75
C ALA A 630 -3.17 41.61 -5.62
N THR A 631 -3.84 41.30 -4.51
CA THR A 631 -5.01 42.07 -4.06
C THR A 631 -4.60 43.18 -3.08
N SER A 632 -5.44 44.20 -2.94
CA SER A 632 -5.36 45.21 -1.88
C SER A 632 -5.69 44.60 -0.51
N ASP A 633 -5.43 45.37 0.55
CA ASP A 633 -5.75 44.99 1.93
C ASP A 633 -7.27 45.05 2.25
N GLU A 634 -8.10 45.50 1.30
CA GLU A 634 -9.56 45.56 1.45
C GLU A 634 -10.21 44.17 1.43
N VAL A 635 -9.53 43.16 0.87
CA VAL A 635 -9.95 41.76 0.92
C VAL A 635 -9.09 41.00 1.93
N VAL A 636 -9.76 40.32 2.86
CA VAL A 636 -9.11 39.47 3.86
C VAL A 636 -9.54 38.03 3.61
N PRO A 637 -8.59 37.08 3.44
CA PRO A 637 -7.14 37.30 3.39
C PRO A 637 -6.71 38.01 2.11
N ARG A 638 -5.63 38.81 2.18
CA ARG A 638 -4.96 39.33 0.99
C ARG A 638 -4.40 38.16 0.17
N LYS A 639 -4.37 38.27 -1.16
CA LYS A 639 -3.60 37.39 -2.02
C LYS A 639 -2.32 38.11 -2.44
N SER A 640 -1.16 37.63 -2.03
CA SER A 640 0.08 38.39 -2.18
C SER A 640 0.74 38.31 -3.56
N HIS A 641 0.52 37.22 -4.31
CA HIS A 641 1.11 36.96 -5.64
C HIS A 641 0.12 36.17 -6.52
N TRP A 642 0.30 36.20 -7.83
CA TRP A 642 -0.50 35.56 -8.89
C TRP A 642 -1.99 35.90 -8.86
N ALA A 643 -2.35 37.07 -8.33
CA ALA A 643 -3.72 37.52 -8.26
C ALA A 643 -4.19 38.01 -9.63
N LEU A 644 -5.08 37.25 -10.25
CA LEU A 644 -5.82 37.63 -11.46
C LEU A 644 -7.31 37.64 -11.12
N PRO A 645 -8.12 38.52 -11.73
CA PRO A 645 -9.57 38.42 -11.59
C PRO A 645 -10.05 37.01 -11.96
N ILE A 646 -11.11 36.50 -11.33
CA ILE A 646 -11.79 35.28 -11.74
C ILE A 646 -13.03 35.70 -12.55
N ASP A 647 -12.86 35.84 -13.87
CA ASP A 647 -13.86 36.46 -14.76
C ASP A 647 -13.92 35.90 -16.19
N ALA A 648 -13.00 35.00 -16.56
CA ALA A 648 -12.88 34.51 -17.93
C ALA A 648 -13.24 33.01 -18.05
N PRO A 649 -14.44 32.65 -18.57
CA PRO A 649 -14.84 31.26 -18.71
C PRO A 649 -13.93 30.46 -19.69
N PRO A 650 -13.87 29.12 -19.58
CA PRO A 650 -14.57 28.30 -18.60
C PRO A 650 -13.96 28.41 -17.19
N PHE A 651 -14.83 28.45 -16.19
CA PHE A 651 -14.44 28.38 -14.78
C PHE A 651 -14.29 26.91 -14.36
N LYS A 652 -13.32 26.63 -13.50
CA LYS A 652 -13.00 25.28 -13.03
C LYS A 652 -12.90 25.25 -11.52
N ALA A 653 -13.45 24.20 -10.91
CA ALA A 653 -13.31 23.92 -9.48
C ALA A 653 -12.75 22.52 -9.21
N TYR A 654 -11.81 22.46 -8.28
CA TYR A 654 -11.23 21.21 -7.77
C TYR A 654 -11.65 21.02 -6.31
N PRO A 655 -12.45 19.99 -5.99
CA PRO A 655 -12.83 19.71 -4.61
C PRO A 655 -11.60 19.22 -3.83
N LEU A 656 -11.39 19.75 -2.63
CA LEU A 656 -10.22 19.50 -1.80
C LEU A 656 -10.58 18.80 -0.49
N ARG A 657 -9.66 17.95 -0.03
CA ARG A 657 -9.65 17.36 1.32
C ARG A 657 -8.22 17.33 1.89
N PRO A 658 -8.07 17.14 3.21
CA PRO A 658 -6.76 16.93 3.84
C PRO A 658 -6.18 15.59 3.39
N GLY A 659 -4.99 15.62 2.82
CA GLY A 659 -4.21 14.44 2.44
C GLY A 659 -2.98 14.28 3.32
N ILE A 660 -3.02 13.36 4.30
CA ILE A 660 -1.88 13.08 5.17
C ILE A 660 -0.89 12.16 4.44
N THR A 661 0.39 12.52 4.50
CA THR A 661 1.49 11.74 3.92
C THR A 661 2.29 11.01 4.99
N PHE A 662 2.59 11.67 6.10
CA PHE A 662 3.28 11.10 7.26
C PHE A 662 3.08 12.03 8.48
N THR A 663 3.20 11.49 9.68
CA THR A 663 2.96 12.12 10.98
C THR A 663 4.26 12.49 11.70
N TYR A 664 4.22 13.50 12.58
CA TYR A 664 5.42 13.99 13.28
C TYR A 664 5.65 13.38 14.66
N LEU A 665 4.62 12.80 15.29
CA LEU A 665 4.78 12.07 16.55
C LEU A 665 5.69 10.85 16.32
N GLY A 666 6.74 10.77 17.12
CA GLY A 666 7.71 9.70 17.10
C GLY A 666 8.35 9.48 18.45
N VAL A 667 9.50 8.81 18.44
CA VAL A 667 10.36 8.59 19.60
C VAL A 667 11.66 9.40 19.49
N THR A 668 12.16 9.84 20.64
CA THR A 668 13.45 10.53 20.74
C THR A 668 14.58 9.55 20.50
N VAL A 669 15.59 9.95 19.73
CA VAL A 669 16.81 9.16 19.52
C VAL A 669 18.08 9.98 19.74
N ASP A 670 19.21 9.30 19.97
CA ASP A 670 20.54 9.90 19.97
C ASP A 670 21.21 9.87 18.57
N GLU A 671 22.46 10.33 18.48
CA GLU A 671 23.25 10.37 17.23
C GLU A 671 23.57 8.96 16.68
N GLN A 672 23.43 7.91 17.49
CA GLN A 672 23.56 6.51 17.07
C GLN A 672 22.21 5.87 16.71
N ALA A 673 21.14 6.68 16.65
CA ALA A 673 19.77 6.25 16.39
C ALA A 673 19.17 5.34 17.47
N ARG A 674 19.76 5.28 18.68
CA ARG A 674 19.19 4.51 19.81
C ARG A 674 17.99 5.24 20.37
N VAL A 675 16.92 4.50 20.65
CA VAL A 675 15.71 5.06 21.26
C VAL A 675 16.01 5.46 22.70
N LEU A 676 15.61 6.68 23.10
CA LEU A 676 15.79 7.18 24.46
C LEU A 676 14.54 6.96 25.31
N LEU A 677 14.73 6.62 26.58
CA LEU A 677 13.73 6.58 27.62
C LEU A 677 13.44 7.98 28.17
N HIS A 678 12.36 8.11 28.96
CA HIS A 678 11.96 9.39 29.57
C HIS A 678 13.05 10.04 30.43
N ASP A 679 13.90 9.25 31.09
CA ASP A 679 15.03 9.73 31.90
C ASP A 679 16.26 10.13 31.07
N GLY A 680 16.20 9.98 29.74
CA GLY A 680 17.27 10.30 28.80
C GLY A 680 18.27 9.16 28.57
N THR A 681 18.15 8.03 29.26
CA THR A 681 18.99 6.86 29.00
C THR A 681 18.55 6.14 27.72
N PRO A 682 19.47 5.60 26.90
CA PRO A 682 19.09 4.84 25.71
C PRO A 682 18.65 3.41 26.08
N PHE A 683 17.71 2.85 25.32
CA PHE A 683 17.55 1.40 25.26
C PHE A 683 18.89 0.76 24.84
N ASN A 684 19.19 -0.43 25.38
CA ASN A 684 20.47 -1.08 25.16
C ASN A 684 20.68 -1.48 23.69
N ASN A 685 19.60 -1.93 23.03
CA ASN A 685 19.66 -2.55 21.70
C ASN A 685 18.45 -2.22 20.80
N VAL A 686 17.76 -1.11 21.06
CA VAL A 686 16.62 -0.65 20.27
C VAL A 686 16.97 0.63 19.54
N TYR A 687 16.83 0.58 18.21
CA TYR A 687 17.11 1.69 17.32
C TYR A 687 15.85 2.11 16.58
N ALA A 688 15.75 3.37 16.18
CA ALA A 688 14.64 3.86 15.36
C ALA A 688 15.12 4.68 14.17
N ALA A 689 14.45 4.54 13.03
CA ALA A 689 14.82 5.22 11.79
C ALA A 689 13.61 5.57 10.92
N GLY A 690 13.71 6.68 10.20
CA GLY A 690 12.64 7.16 9.31
C GLY A 690 11.57 7.95 10.06
N GLU A 691 10.31 7.82 9.64
CA GLU A 691 9.22 8.64 10.15
C GLU A 691 9.06 8.57 11.67
N CYS A 692 9.21 7.38 12.26
CA CYS A 692 9.03 7.14 13.70
C CYS A 692 10.04 7.90 14.59
N MET A 693 11.09 8.49 14.03
CA MET A 693 12.02 9.39 14.74
C MET A 693 12.14 10.76 14.06
N SER A 694 11.44 10.98 12.94
CA SER A 694 11.60 12.19 12.13
C SER A 694 11.21 13.47 12.89
N GLY A 695 10.30 13.37 13.88
CA GLY A 695 9.91 14.47 14.77
C GLY A 695 11.06 15.09 15.56
N ASN A 696 12.20 14.41 15.71
CA ASN A 696 13.42 15.01 16.27
C ASN A 696 13.98 16.14 15.40
N ILE A 697 13.81 16.05 14.07
CA ILE A 697 14.40 16.97 13.08
C ILE A 697 13.32 17.83 12.42
N LEU A 698 12.21 17.20 12.03
CA LEU A 698 11.05 17.83 11.40
C LEU A 698 9.88 17.84 12.39
N SER A 699 9.88 18.82 13.29
CA SER A 699 8.80 19.02 14.26
C SER A 699 7.57 19.73 13.64
N ARG A 700 7.82 20.59 12.64
CA ARG A 700 6.82 21.31 11.85
C ARG A 700 7.34 21.66 10.46
N GLY A 701 6.42 21.98 9.55
CA GLY A 701 6.73 22.27 8.16
C GLY A 701 7.32 21.06 7.41
N TYR A 702 7.67 21.23 6.14
CA TYR A 702 8.26 20.15 5.36
C TYR A 702 9.19 20.68 4.28
N LEU A 703 10.31 19.98 4.08
CA LEU A 703 11.27 20.23 3.01
C LEU A 703 11.21 19.06 2.01
N ALA A 704 10.95 19.36 0.74
CA ALA A 704 10.76 18.32 -0.29
C ALA A 704 11.94 17.36 -0.36
N GLY A 705 11.66 16.05 -0.37
CA GLY A 705 12.66 14.99 -0.42
C GLY A 705 13.39 14.71 0.90
N PHE A 706 13.29 15.60 1.90
CA PHE A 706 14.10 15.48 3.13
C PHE A 706 13.66 14.36 4.06
N GLY A 707 12.37 14.01 4.08
CA GLY A 707 11.90 12.83 4.82
C GLY A 707 12.58 11.53 4.34
N LEU A 708 12.87 11.44 3.05
CA LEU A 708 13.62 10.30 2.51
C LEU A 708 15.09 10.35 2.91
N THR A 709 15.70 11.53 2.94
CA THR A 709 17.07 11.76 3.43
C THR A 709 17.21 11.33 4.89
N ILE A 710 16.32 11.76 5.78
CA ILE A 710 16.29 11.35 7.19
C ILE A 710 16.21 9.82 7.28
N GLY A 711 15.28 9.21 6.55
CA GLY A 711 15.13 7.76 6.53
C GLY A 711 16.37 7.03 6.02
N SER A 712 17.04 7.53 4.98
CA SER A 712 18.24 6.91 4.43
C SER A 712 19.44 7.06 5.37
N VAL A 713 19.65 8.23 5.96
CA VAL A 713 20.76 8.49 6.90
C VAL A 713 20.56 7.67 8.18
N PHE A 714 19.43 7.83 8.87
CA PHE A 714 19.20 7.13 10.13
C PHE A 714 18.96 5.64 9.94
N GLY A 715 18.45 5.20 8.79
CA GLY A 715 18.42 3.79 8.44
C GLY A 715 19.83 3.21 8.42
N ARG A 716 20.77 3.87 7.73
CA ARG A 716 22.18 3.44 7.68
C ARG A 716 22.86 3.48 9.06
N ILE A 717 22.61 4.52 9.85
CA ILE A 717 23.16 4.64 11.22
C ILE A 717 22.61 3.54 12.12
N ALA A 718 21.29 3.37 12.17
CA ALA A 718 20.63 2.34 12.98
C ALA A 718 21.07 0.93 12.60
N GLY A 719 21.18 0.62 11.31
CA GLY A 719 21.66 -0.68 10.85
C GLY A 719 23.10 -0.97 11.26
N LYS A 720 24.01 0.02 11.14
CA LYS A 720 25.39 -0.11 11.62
C LYS A 720 25.47 -0.23 13.15
N GLY A 721 24.68 0.57 13.87
CA GLY A 721 24.60 0.54 15.33
C GLY A 721 24.13 -0.83 15.84
N ALA A 722 23.03 -1.34 15.28
CA ALA A 722 22.50 -2.65 15.60
C ALA A 722 23.52 -3.76 15.30
N ALA A 723 24.14 -3.78 14.12
CA ALA A 723 25.17 -4.79 13.83
C ALA A 723 26.42 -4.66 14.73
N GLY A 724 26.78 -3.44 15.11
CA GLY A 724 27.86 -3.18 16.07
C GLY A 724 27.56 -3.76 17.45
N HIS A 725 26.33 -3.57 17.95
CA HIS A 725 25.88 -4.14 19.23
C HIS A 725 25.97 -5.67 19.24
N VAL A 726 25.73 -6.33 18.11
CA VAL A 726 25.73 -7.79 18.02
C VAL A 726 27.14 -8.40 17.89
N ARG A 727 28.16 -7.60 17.52
CA ARG A 727 29.55 -8.08 17.44
C ARG A 727 30.29 -8.03 18.78
N VAL A 728 29.81 -7.23 19.72
CA VAL A 728 30.26 -7.17 21.11
C VAL A 728 29.54 -8.26 21.90
#